data_AF-A0A2S3ZY01-F1
#
_entry.id   AF-A0A2S3ZY01-F1
#
_cell.length_a   1.000
_cell.length_b   1.000
_cell.length_c   1.000
_cell.angle_alpha   90.00
_cell.angle_beta   90.00
_cell.angle_gamma   90.00
#
_symmetry.space_group_name_H-M   'P 1'
#
loop_
_entity.id
_entity.type
_entity.pdbx_description
1 polymer ?
#
loop_
_entity_poly.entity_id
_entity_poly.type
_entity_poly.pdbx_seq_one_letter_code
_entity_poly.pdbx_strand_id
1 'polypeptide(L)'
;MPTMPHPRAHAPAPLDPAAVAATKRRRETQNINVTLYVASLLMVAAAALFVGSTLPVVARLVGVWLGTALFYTAGLVLHSKVARLKPAAVAFAGTALAIIPFAGLATYNLGFPAASSVWLGTSLIGTAAYILAAVRLQSRLVVYLSLAFLLSTAWSSVAVLGAALAWYFAALIVFAALLSLAGLLLKRGGDANGRETSIYAKPLNDLGPWFAPAGLVGSLIFSLALNAADHALVMVAGVIYYLVMTATCAPALKGYNYLGLRFSLTLTAPFISWMIEPNAAWAAASFTVVLAVQLIAVAYAKTPLARFLGSERWVRWDVFTGIPLMNMAALLWSISLHWQHNDDGGTSFAVLGVAVGLIIAMAAVPAFLPRGEWLPLPAVGAILIYSPLLEAAGWSVLLAVALVYTVVRFLTSKRPALRAAMLVASRLLLTALAASTLATFVPSQPGKAQLIAAVIGIIAAGQLFADALIGKLGRISTVTSCSAAAWALVGTALVVALSVSHLWQEATGNATAGVLVATRWEFLVAAVAMAAAAMAYSLFRLPRPSGYSSAELVAPLVLGIAALSAGPVFNAAGASVGWALSTTFLISAGLFLPSQSESLHRWLYWWAARLSSLLLAVALFQLWAEADPATQIAGTTVNLGLVIMLALVPQLFILAAVQWRGQTITGLQMDAGVTLSLLVLVAAVSGIGNHGANWATLVAVGLAAVAIASLSIAGALRAVWPAVVQWAAPAAMLALVLSCAGSNGALIVVLAIIVATSGGLTLKATTPVLRGVHFMVARLALTALVGVGAAQLLDSPAVTTLTLTVALLLQVLVQYLAQRTKAAHLVGEPVLLRISLWLVLGGQVLVPVAYHQLTGGFAAQGTALRWVVAVELLALAVTAVVAQLLLSQRGASYLALVAVVGGAAVIAPVLWPGATALILLALCVAVIAWRCLYTPQEPEMRWYWLVATSTFLLAACVVDADAATGIFAAMWLVAGLAFIVAAHLMGLPWLTLPGALLIFLSAMMFGSQVFELTLLRGVAAFTSFVVVVGALYLVRLVLLDLLDAPYVQRWSVVGVALAGGAVFSLMTMADHRSVLLGAGTFTLIAVLGCLEAPANIRRRCVDGAVVSCALVWFLACSSYVDLGLFWFVQWCAAALGGLALIRYLAKQERTGKFLLLAAACLASFGALLTIFSGDTLQQLISLLIFVAMLAVGMSLNERIFTIWGAIGVTTAVIWYVRGYTFLLLALLALALIAFAIWRLTRKKPVEEETVPVYLSGPPQ
;
A
#
# COMPACT_ATOMS: atom_id res chain seq x y z
N MET A 1 -32.15 13.65 32.57
CA MET A 1 -31.33 14.47 33.49
C MET A 1 -32.04 15.79 33.70
N PRO A 2 -32.16 16.26 34.96
CA PRO A 2 -32.96 17.45 35.29
C PRO A 2 -32.31 18.72 34.76
N THR A 3 -33.17 19.65 34.34
CA THR A 3 -32.87 20.99 33.82
C THR A 3 -32.26 21.86 34.93
N MET A 4 -31.04 22.36 34.73
CA MET A 4 -30.49 23.43 35.56
C MET A 4 -31.14 24.78 35.19
N PRO A 5 -31.41 25.66 36.16
CA PRO A 5 -32.09 26.93 35.94
C PRO A 5 -31.15 27.99 35.34
N HIS A 6 -31.72 28.88 34.53
CA HIS A 6 -31.04 30.06 33.99
C HIS A 6 -30.52 30.97 35.11
N PRO A 7 -29.27 31.49 35.02
CA PRO A 7 -28.80 32.51 35.94
C PRO A 7 -29.50 33.84 35.64
N ARG A 8 -30.23 34.36 36.64
CA ARG A 8 -30.74 35.74 36.62
C ARG A 8 -29.56 36.71 36.56
N ALA A 9 -29.61 37.64 35.62
CA ALA A 9 -28.66 38.75 35.57
C ALA A 9 -28.83 39.61 36.83
N HIS A 10 -27.80 39.65 37.68
CA HIS A 10 -27.71 40.60 38.76
C HIS A 10 -27.38 41.99 38.18
N ALA A 11 -28.23 42.97 38.45
CA ALA A 11 -27.94 44.38 38.22
C ALA A 11 -26.65 44.78 38.98
N PRO A 12 -25.77 45.61 38.41
CA PRO A 12 -24.56 46.05 39.09
C PRO A 12 -24.93 46.93 40.29
N ALA A 13 -24.40 46.57 41.46
CA ALA A 13 -24.50 47.40 42.66
C ALA A 13 -23.75 48.74 42.45
N PRO A 14 -24.23 49.85 43.03
CA PRO A 14 -23.55 51.14 42.94
C PRO A 14 -22.13 51.05 43.54
N LEU A 15 -21.15 51.60 42.82
CA LEU A 15 -19.73 51.60 43.19
C LEU A 15 -19.50 52.44 44.45
N ASP A 16 -19.06 51.78 45.53
CA ASP A 16 -18.64 52.41 46.78
C ASP A 16 -17.47 53.39 46.55
N PRO A 17 -17.55 54.67 46.98
CA PRO A 17 -16.47 55.66 46.82
C PRO A 17 -15.14 55.22 47.46
N ALA A 18 -15.17 54.33 48.46
CA ALA A 18 -13.96 53.72 49.02
C ALA A 18 -13.22 52.80 48.01
N ALA A 19 -13.95 52.12 47.12
CA ALA A 19 -13.38 51.25 46.10
C ALA A 19 -12.69 52.03 44.97
N VAL A 20 -13.22 53.22 44.62
CA VAL A 20 -12.63 54.15 43.63
C VAL A 20 -11.36 54.81 44.18
N ALA A 21 -11.36 55.23 45.45
CA ALA A 21 -10.17 55.76 46.12
C ALA A 21 -9.07 54.70 46.26
N ALA A 22 -9.43 53.44 46.54
CA ALA A 22 -8.49 52.32 46.57
C ALA A 22 -7.90 52.00 45.19
N THR A 23 -8.67 52.14 44.11
CA THR A 23 -8.16 51.98 42.74
C THR A 23 -7.25 53.14 42.33
N LYS A 24 -7.55 54.38 42.74
CA LYS A 24 -6.68 55.55 42.49
C LYS A 24 -5.35 55.43 43.25
N ARG A 25 -5.35 55.04 44.52
CA ARG A 25 -4.12 54.75 45.29
C ARG A 25 -3.31 53.62 44.69
N ARG A 26 -3.96 52.56 44.17
CA ARG A 26 -3.28 51.49 43.43
C ARG A 26 -2.63 51.99 42.13
N ARG A 27 -3.31 52.85 41.36
CA ARG A 27 -2.77 53.46 40.13
C ARG A 27 -1.62 54.42 40.42
N GLU A 28 -1.71 55.24 41.46
CA GLU A 28 -0.60 56.11 41.90
C GLU A 28 0.60 55.30 42.38
N THR A 29 0.39 54.26 43.19
CA THR A 29 1.46 53.35 43.62
C THR A 29 2.10 52.63 42.41
N GLN A 30 1.31 52.28 41.40
CA GLN A 30 1.79 51.67 40.16
C GLN A 30 2.58 52.66 39.30
N ASN A 31 2.13 53.90 39.15
CA ASN A 31 2.85 54.95 38.42
C ASN A 31 4.15 55.34 39.12
N ILE A 32 4.15 55.45 40.46
CA ILE A 32 5.37 55.70 41.25
C ILE A 32 6.35 54.55 41.06
N ASN A 33 5.91 53.29 41.15
CA ASN A 33 6.77 52.14 40.91
C ASN A 33 7.31 52.12 39.47
N VAL A 34 6.51 52.46 38.44
CA VAL A 34 6.96 52.55 37.05
C VAL A 34 8.02 53.63 36.87
N THR A 35 7.80 54.82 37.45
CA THR A 35 8.76 55.93 37.38
C THR A 35 10.09 55.56 38.05
N LEU A 36 10.02 54.84 39.19
CA LEU A 36 11.18 54.28 39.88
C LEU A 36 11.88 53.17 39.09
N TYR A 37 11.15 52.31 38.40
CA TYR A 37 11.74 51.31 37.51
C TYR A 37 12.43 51.97 36.32
N VAL A 38 11.85 53.00 35.72
CA VAL A 38 12.46 53.79 34.63
C VAL A 38 13.73 54.49 35.13
N ALA A 39 13.70 55.11 36.31
CA ALA A 39 14.88 55.71 36.92
C ALA A 39 15.99 54.68 37.20
N SER A 40 15.62 53.49 37.71
CA SER A 40 16.59 52.39 37.90
C SER A 40 17.19 51.89 36.58
N LEU A 41 16.38 51.78 35.52
CA LEU A 41 16.83 51.35 34.19
C LEU A 41 17.80 52.37 33.57
N LEU A 42 17.46 53.66 33.64
CA LEU A 42 18.34 54.75 33.20
C LEU A 42 19.66 54.74 33.96
N MET A 43 19.63 54.41 35.26
CA MET A 43 20.84 54.31 36.07
C MET A 43 21.71 53.11 35.66
N VAL A 44 21.12 51.92 35.44
CA VAL A 44 21.88 50.77 34.90
C VAL A 44 22.48 51.09 33.52
N ALA A 45 21.73 51.78 32.65
CA ALA A 45 22.23 52.23 31.35
C ALA A 45 23.37 53.24 31.49
N ALA A 46 23.25 54.22 32.40
CA ALA A 46 24.30 55.19 32.70
C ALA A 46 25.57 54.50 33.23
N ALA A 47 25.45 53.49 34.09
CA ALA A 47 26.59 52.69 34.53
C ALA A 47 27.27 51.97 33.37
N ALA A 48 26.52 51.37 32.44
CA ALA A 48 27.07 50.73 31.25
C ALA A 48 27.78 51.72 30.31
N LEU A 49 27.18 52.89 30.06
CA LEU A 49 27.79 54.00 29.30
C LEU A 49 29.05 54.55 29.97
N PHE A 50 29.05 54.66 31.30
CA PHE A 50 30.18 55.14 32.08
C PHE A 50 31.39 54.21 31.97
N VAL A 51 31.19 52.89 31.91
CA VAL A 51 32.26 51.90 31.65
C VAL A 51 32.91 52.12 30.28
N GLY A 52 32.11 52.47 29.27
CA GLY A 52 32.57 52.77 27.90
C GLY A 52 33.14 54.18 27.68
N SER A 53 33.18 55.04 28.70
CA SER A 53 33.68 56.41 28.57
C SER A 53 35.21 56.50 28.46
N THR A 54 35.73 57.64 27.98
CA THR A 54 37.18 57.89 27.81
C THR A 54 37.92 58.28 29.10
N LEU A 55 37.25 58.21 30.26
CA LEU A 55 37.84 58.56 31.56
C LEU A 55 39.01 57.63 31.95
N PRO A 56 39.91 58.07 32.87
CA PRO A 56 40.95 57.22 33.40
C PRO A 56 40.40 55.90 33.94
N VAL A 57 41.07 54.79 33.62
CA VAL A 57 40.72 53.41 33.99
C VAL A 57 40.34 53.27 35.47
N VAL A 58 41.17 53.82 36.36
CA VAL A 58 40.98 53.73 37.81
C VAL A 58 39.73 54.51 38.27
N ALA A 59 39.48 55.67 37.67
CA ALA A 59 38.30 56.49 37.98
C ALA A 59 36.99 55.79 37.54
N ARG A 60 37.00 55.11 36.40
CA ARG A 60 35.86 54.29 35.93
C ARG A 60 35.64 53.08 36.85
N LEU A 61 36.71 52.37 37.20
CA LEU A 61 36.64 51.19 38.07
C LEU A 61 36.08 51.54 39.45
N VAL A 62 36.67 52.55 40.10
CA VAL A 62 36.27 53.01 41.43
C VAL A 62 34.86 53.60 41.38
N GLY A 63 34.54 54.40 40.36
CA GLY A 63 33.21 55.02 40.22
C GLY A 63 32.07 54.01 40.13
N VAL A 64 32.22 52.93 39.35
CA VAL A 64 31.18 51.89 39.21
C VAL A 64 31.00 51.10 40.52
N TRP A 65 32.08 50.67 41.16
CA TRP A 65 32.00 49.92 42.42
C TRP A 65 31.47 50.78 43.57
N LEU A 66 31.88 52.04 43.65
CA LEU A 66 31.41 52.99 44.67
C LEU A 66 29.93 53.32 44.48
N GLY A 67 29.49 53.57 43.24
CA GLY A 67 28.07 53.74 42.91
C GLY A 67 27.25 52.50 43.27
N THR A 68 27.75 51.30 42.95
CA THR A 68 27.10 50.03 43.31
C THR A 68 26.95 49.88 44.82
N ALA A 69 28.02 50.12 45.59
CA ALA A 69 28.00 50.03 47.05
C ALA A 69 27.05 51.06 47.69
N LEU A 70 27.02 52.28 47.17
CA LEU A 70 26.18 53.37 47.68
C LEU A 70 24.69 53.09 47.45
N PHE A 71 24.30 52.68 46.23
CA PHE A 71 22.91 52.30 45.95
C PHE A 71 22.47 51.05 46.73
N TYR A 72 23.37 50.07 46.91
CA TYR A 72 23.09 48.84 47.65
C TYR A 72 22.85 49.11 49.14
N THR A 73 23.76 49.83 49.78
CA THR A 73 23.67 50.17 51.21
C THR A 73 22.50 51.11 51.49
N ALA A 74 22.29 52.14 50.66
CA ALA A 74 21.14 53.03 50.76
C ALA A 74 19.82 52.26 50.62
N GLY A 75 19.72 51.35 49.65
CA GLY A 75 18.54 50.50 49.46
C GLY A 75 18.22 49.61 50.66
N LEU A 76 19.21 48.92 51.25
CA LEU A 76 18.99 48.06 52.42
C LEU A 76 18.65 48.84 53.69
N VAL A 77 19.31 49.98 53.93
CA VAL A 77 19.03 50.83 55.11
C VAL A 77 17.64 51.45 55.00
N LEU A 78 17.27 51.97 53.83
CA LEU A 78 15.96 52.58 53.60
C LEU A 78 14.82 51.56 53.73
N HIS A 79 15.04 50.31 53.30
CA HIS A 79 14.06 49.23 53.43
C HIS A 79 13.78 48.86 54.90
N SER A 80 14.82 48.87 55.74
CA SER A 80 14.72 48.48 57.16
C SER A 80 14.22 49.60 58.07
N LYS A 81 14.51 50.87 57.76
CA LYS A 81 14.17 52.01 58.63
C LYS A 81 12.89 52.76 58.23
N VAL A 82 12.47 52.75 56.95
CA VAL A 82 11.37 53.61 56.47
C VAL A 82 10.29 52.80 55.74
N ALA A 83 9.18 52.52 56.42
CA ALA A 83 8.09 51.70 55.88
C ALA A 83 7.45 52.28 54.60
N ARG A 84 7.38 53.61 54.47
CA ARG A 84 6.79 54.30 53.31
C ARG A 84 7.66 54.23 52.04
N LEU A 85 8.96 54.01 52.17
CA LEU A 85 9.91 53.99 51.05
C LEU A 85 10.35 52.58 50.64
N LYS A 86 9.72 51.53 51.18
CA LYS A 86 10.04 50.14 50.84
C LYS A 86 10.07 49.84 49.33
N PRO A 87 9.13 50.32 48.49
CA PRO A 87 9.20 50.11 47.04
C PRO A 87 10.43 50.78 46.40
N ALA A 88 10.75 52.01 46.84
CA ALA A 88 11.92 52.74 46.37
C ALA A 88 13.24 52.08 46.82
N ALA A 89 13.27 51.59 48.06
CA ALA A 89 14.38 50.87 48.65
C ALA A 89 14.68 49.54 47.91
N VAL A 90 13.63 48.80 47.51
CA VAL A 90 13.77 47.59 46.68
C VAL A 90 14.30 47.94 45.28
N ALA A 91 13.88 49.07 44.70
CA ALA A 91 14.40 49.53 43.41
C ALA A 91 15.89 49.91 43.50
N PHE A 92 16.33 50.67 44.51
CA PHE A 92 17.75 51.02 44.68
C PHE A 92 18.63 49.79 44.95
N ALA A 93 18.19 48.88 45.83
CA ALA A 93 18.89 47.63 46.08
C ALA A 93 18.93 46.76 44.80
N GLY A 94 17.82 46.66 44.07
CA GLY A 94 17.75 45.96 42.78
C GLY A 94 18.64 46.57 41.70
N THR A 95 18.73 47.91 41.65
CA THR A 95 19.60 48.66 40.72
C THR A 95 21.05 48.32 40.99
N ALA A 96 21.49 48.38 42.25
CA ALA A 96 22.85 48.02 42.63
C ALA A 96 23.16 46.55 42.32
N LEU A 97 22.25 45.64 42.67
CA LEU A 97 22.36 44.21 42.36
C LEU A 97 22.45 43.94 40.85
N ALA A 98 21.85 44.79 40.00
CA ALA A 98 21.94 44.71 38.55
C ALA A 98 23.23 45.31 37.98
N ILE A 99 23.90 46.23 38.69
CA ILE A 99 25.16 46.84 38.26
C ILE A 99 26.36 45.90 38.51
N ILE A 100 26.28 44.97 39.46
CA ILE A 100 27.38 44.05 39.83
C ILE A 100 28.04 43.33 38.61
N PRO A 101 27.30 42.74 37.65
CA PRO A 101 27.91 42.12 36.47
C PRO A 101 28.66 43.13 35.58
N PHE A 102 28.14 44.35 35.44
CA PHE A 102 28.79 45.42 34.68
C PHE A 102 30.06 45.91 35.38
N ALA A 103 30.05 45.96 36.71
CA ALA A 103 31.25 46.23 37.51
C ALA A 103 32.33 45.17 37.27
N GLY A 104 31.94 43.89 37.16
CA GLY A 104 32.86 42.80 36.79
C GLY A 104 33.41 42.91 35.38
N LEU A 105 32.56 43.20 34.41
CA LEU A 105 32.97 43.46 33.02
C LEU A 105 33.95 44.63 32.92
N ALA A 106 33.68 45.72 33.64
CA ALA A 106 34.58 46.87 33.73
C ALA A 106 35.92 46.50 34.36
N THR A 107 35.91 45.66 35.40
CA THR A 107 37.13 45.20 36.08
C THR A 107 38.01 44.35 35.17
N TYR A 108 37.41 43.52 34.31
CA TYR A 108 38.14 42.75 33.30
C TYR A 108 38.70 43.64 32.19
N ASN A 109 37.87 44.48 31.58
CA ASN A 109 38.26 45.30 30.42
C ASN A 109 39.28 46.39 30.76
N LEU A 110 39.38 46.81 32.02
CA LEU A 110 40.12 48.02 32.40
C LEU A 110 41.35 47.75 33.28
N GLY A 111 41.52 46.60 33.95
CA GLY A 111 42.63 46.47 34.91
C GLY A 111 43.17 45.10 35.27
N PHE A 112 42.45 44.00 35.02
CA PHE A 112 42.90 42.65 35.40
C PHE A 112 42.82 41.66 34.22
N PRO A 113 43.96 41.12 33.74
CA PRO A 113 43.98 40.25 32.55
C PRO A 113 43.38 38.85 32.78
N ALA A 114 43.26 38.41 34.03
CA ALA A 114 42.70 37.10 34.38
C ALA A 114 41.15 37.13 34.44
N ALA A 115 40.51 36.95 33.28
CA ALA A 115 39.05 36.96 33.14
C ALA A 115 38.34 36.06 34.17
N SER A 116 38.80 34.82 34.32
CA SER A 116 38.19 33.82 35.21
C SER A 116 38.19 34.25 36.68
N SER A 117 39.29 34.84 37.16
CA SER A 117 39.42 35.31 38.54
C SER A 117 38.54 36.54 38.82
N VAL A 118 38.44 37.46 37.86
CA VAL A 118 37.56 38.64 37.96
C VAL A 118 36.09 38.22 37.99
N TRP A 119 35.70 37.29 37.10
CA TRP A 119 34.34 36.74 37.07
C TRP A 119 33.99 35.94 38.33
N LEU A 120 34.95 35.18 38.89
CA LEU A 120 34.75 34.50 40.17
C LEU A 120 34.56 35.49 41.32
N GLY A 121 35.43 36.50 41.43
CA GLY A 121 35.35 37.52 42.47
C GLY A 121 34.02 38.29 42.42
N THR A 122 33.61 38.73 41.23
CA THR A 122 32.35 39.45 41.03
C THR A 122 31.13 38.57 41.26
N SER A 123 31.19 37.29 40.89
CA SER A 123 30.11 36.33 41.17
C SER A 123 29.99 36.05 42.67
N LEU A 124 31.09 35.94 43.42
CA LEU A 124 31.07 35.73 44.88
C LEU A 124 30.48 36.95 45.61
N ILE A 125 30.93 38.16 45.24
CA ILE A 125 30.38 39.42 45.77
C ILE A 125 28.89 39.50 45.44
N GLY A 126 28.50 39.16 44.21
CA GLY A 126 27.11 39.10 43.78
C GLY A 126 26.28 38.10 44.58
N THR A 127 26.74 36.86 44.73
CA THR A 127 26.04 35.81 45.51
C THR A 127 25.83 36.24 46.96
N ALA A 128 26.86 36.79 47.61
CA ALA A 128 26.73 37.30 48.98
C ALA A 128 25.73 38.46 49.07
N ALA A 129 25.79 39.42 48.14
CA ALA A 129 24.88 40.55 48.08
C ALA A 129 23.42 40.10 47.81
N TYR A 130 23.21 39.21 46.86
CA TYR A 130 21.88 38.69 46.54
C TYR A 130 21.27 37.88 47.68
N ILE A 131 22.05 37.03 48.37
CA ILE A 131 21.57 36.28 49.53
C ILE A 131 21.22 37.23 50.68
N LEU A 132 22.09 38.19 51.01
CA LEU A 132 21.85 39.16 52.07
C LEU A 132 20.61 40.02 51.77
N ALA A 133 20.46 40.46 50.52
CA ALA A 133 19.28 41.20 50.07
C ALA A 133 18.02 40.33 50.10
N ALA A 134 18.09 39.06 49.71
CA ALA A 134 16.94 38.16 49.77
C ALA A 134 16.43 37.97 51.21
N VAL A 135 17.32 37.80 52.18
CA VAL A 135 16.96 37.69 53.61
C VAL A 135 16.36 39.01 54.14
N ARG A 136 16.98 40.14 53.81
CA ARG A 136 16.57 41.47 54.32
C ARG A 136 15.31 42.03 53.65
N LEU A 137 15.11 41.74 52.37
CA LEU A 137 13.96 42.20 51.57
C LEU A 137 12.80 41.18 51.58
N GLN A 138 13.01 39.96 52.13
CA GLN A 138 12.01 38.87 52.19
C GLN A 138 11.37 38.57 50.82
N SER A 139 12.12 38.72 49.73
CA SER A 139 11.60 38.68 48.37
C SER A 139 11.97 37.37 47.67
N ARG A 140 10.94 36.59 47.28
CA ARG A 140 11.12 35.37 46.48
C ARG A 140 11.79 35.65 45.13
N LEU A 141 11.50 36.80 44.51
CA LEU A 141 12.11 37.20 43.24
C LEU A 141 13.64 37.34 43.38
N VAL A 142 14.10 37.94 44.47
CA VAL A 142 15.54 38.12 44.73
C VAL A 142 16.22 36.77 44.98
N VAL A 143 15.53 35.80 45.57
CA VAL A 143 16.02 34.41 45.69
C VAL A 143 16.14 33.71 44.33
N TYR A 144 15.16 33.89 43.44
CA TYR A 144 15.29 33.36 42.07
C TYR A 144 16.48 33.99 41.34
N LEU A 145 16.70 35.29 41.52
CA LEU A 145 17.82 36.00 40.89
C LEU A 145 19.17 35.64 41.52
N SER A 146 19.22 35.32 42.82
CA SER A 146 20.43 34.84 43.49
C SER A 146 20.94 33.51 42.94
N LEU A 147 20.02 32.64 42.46
CA LEU A 147 20.38 31.37 41.84
C LEU A 147 21.22 31.56 40.55
N ALA A 148 21.01 32.65 39.81
CA ALA A 148 21.82 32.96 38.63
C ALA A 148 23.27 33.32 39.00
N PHE A 149 23.47 34.06 40.10
CA PHE A 149 24.81 34.35 40.62
C PHE A 149 25.47 33.13 41.25
N LEU A 150 24.72 32.28 41.95
CA LEU A 150 25.20 30.99 42.43
C LEU A 150 25.66 30.09 41.27
N LEU A 151 24.90 30.05 40.17
CA LEU A 151 25.32 29.35 38.96
C LEU A 151 26.58 29.98 38.36
N SER A 152 26.64 31.32 38.29
CA SER A 152 27.82 32.05 37.82
C SER A 152 29.06 31.79 38.69
N THR A 153 28.91 31.68 40.01
CA THR A 153 30.00 31.28 40.91
C THR A 153 30.47 29.87 40.63
N ALA A 154 29.55 28.93 40.38
CA ALA A 154 29.91 27.55 40.05
C ALA A 154 30.68 27.48 38.72
N TRP A 155 30.21 28.15 37.68
CA TRP A 155 30.90 28.21 36.37
C TRP A 155 32.23 28.95 36.42
N SER A 156 32.30 30.09 37.11
CA SER A 156 33.55 30.86 37.22
C SER A 156 34.60 30.12 38.05
N SER A 157 34.18 29.31 39.05
CA SER A 157 35.10 28.46 39.82
C SER A 157 35.78 27.42 38.93
N VAL A 158 35.01 26.80 38.02
CA VAL A 158 35.54 25.86 37.01
C VAL A 158 36.49 26.58 36.04
N ALA A 159 36.17 27.81 35.65
CA ALA A 159 37.02 28.61 34.76
C ALA A 159 38.37 28.99 35.38
N VAL A 160 38.42 29.27 36.69
CA VAL A 160 39.68 29.58 37.40
C VAL A 160 40.60 28.37 37.46
N LEU A 161 40.03 27.16 37.55
CA LEU A 161 40.77 25.91 37.50
C LEU A 161 41.28 25.55 36.08
N GLY A 162 40.96 26.36 35.06
CA GLY A 162 41.37 26.10 33.68
C GLY A 162 40.76 24.83 33.08
N ALA A 163 39.65 24.35 33.64
CA ALA A 163 39.06 23.07 33.25
C ALA A 163 38.40 23.12 31.87
N ALA A 164 38.39 21.97 31.17
CA ALA A 164 37.76 21.81 29.86
C ALA A 164 36.24 22.10 29.89
N LEU A 165 35.66 22.42 28.73
CA LEU A 165 34.24 22.79 28.58
C LEU A 165 33.28 21.77 29.23
N ALA A 166 33.62 20.48 29.22
CA ALA A 166 32.88 19.39 29.85
C ALA A 166 32.59 19.64 31.35
N TRP A 167 33.56 20.19 32.07
CA TRP A 167 33.47 20.43 33.51
C TRP A 167 32.47 21.53 33.86
N TYR A 168 32.15 22.43 32.92
CA TYR A 168 31.10 23.43 33.12
C TYR A 168 29.71 22.79 33.13
N PHE A 169 29.48 21.80 32.26
CA PHE A 169 28.23 21.04 32.22
C PHE A 169 28.13 20.07 33.40
N ALA A 170 29.22 19.40 33.77
CA ALA A 170 29.27 18.55 34.95
C ALA A 170 29.02 19.35 36.24
N ALA A 171 29.64 20.52 36.38
CA ALA A 171 29.41 21.42 37.52
C ALA A 171 27.94 21.88 37.60
N LEU A 172 27.28 22.05 36.45
CA LEU A 172 25.86 22.43 36.41
C LEU A 172 24.94 21.28 36.89
N ILE A 173 25.30 20.03 36.61
CA ILE A 173 24.62 18.84 37.16
C ILE A 173 24.89 18.69 38.67
N VAL A 174 26.13 18.89 39.11
CA VAL A 174 26.50 18.89 40.54
C VAL A 174 25.75 20.00 41.28
N PHE A 175 25.68 21.18 40.70
CA PHE A 175 24.91 22.30 41.23
C PHE A 175 23.42 21.95 41.35
N ALA A 176 22.82 21.31 40.33
CA ALA A 176 21.46 20.79 40.41
C ALA A 176 21.26 19.79 41.57
N ALA A 177 22.23 18.89 41.77
CA ALA A 177 22.22 17.92 42.87
C ALA A 177 22.28 18.61 44.24
N LEU A 178 23.18 19.59 44.41
CA LEU A 178 23.33 20.37 45.64
C LEU A 178 22.06 21.16 45.98
N LEU A 179 21.42 21.80 45.00
CA LEU A 179 20.16 22.52 45.21
C LEU A 179 19.02 21.57 45.61
N SER A 180 18.96 20.39 44.98
CA SER A 180 17.94 19.39 45.28
C SER A 180 18.14 18.78 46.67
N LEU A 181 19.39 18.54 47.08
CA LEU A 181 19.76 18.11 48.44
C LEU A 181 19.41 19.19 49.47
N ALA A 182 19.78 20.45 49.22
CA ALA A 182 19.46 21.58 50.08
C ALA A 182 17.94 21.75 50.24
N GLY A 183 17.17 21.59 49.15
CA GLY A 183 15.70 21.58 49.18
C GLY A 183 15.12 20.46 50.05
N LEU A 184 15.69 19.26 50.01
CA LEU A 184 15.28 18.12 50.86
C LEU A 184 15.60 18.35 52.34
N LEU A 185 16.80 18.85 52.65
CA LEU A 185 17.22 19.16 54.03
C LEU A 185 16.38 20.28 54.65
N LEU A 186 16.12 21.36 53.89
CA LEU A 186 15.29 22.47 54.33
C LEU A 186 13.82 22.07 54.53
N LYS A 187 13.34 21.05 53.81
CA LYS A 187 11.98 20.51 53.97
C LYS A 187 11.85 19.65 55.23
N ARG A 188 12.86 18.84 55.57
CA ARG A 188 12.88 18.01 56.80
C ARG A 188 12.95 18.83 58.09
N GLY A 189 13.56 20.02 58.07
CA GLY A 189 13.61 20.91 59.24
C GLY A 189 12.31 21.66 59.55
N GLY A 190 11.33 21.68 58.62
CA GLY A 190 10.11 22.49 58.73
C GLY A 190 8.90 21.79 59.37
N ASP A 191 8.88 20.46 59.42
CA ASP A 191 7.68 19.69 59.79
C ASP A 191 7.48 19.49 61.31
N ALA A 192 8.40 19.95 62.16
CA ALA A 192 8.25 19.81 63.62
C ALA A 192 7.45 20.94 64.29
N ASN A 193 7.23 22.09 63.64
CA ASN A 193 6.66 23.28 64.29
C ASN A 193 5.69 24.14 63.43
N GLY A 194 5.17 23.61 62.30
CA GLY A 194 4.11 24.30 61.55
C GLY A 194 4.45 25.69 60.98
N ARG A 195 5.74 26.03 60.84
CA ARG A 195 6.17 27.29 60.22
C ARG A 195 6.19 27.15 58.71
N GLU A 196 5.62 28.15 58.02
CA GLU A 196 5.53 28.23 56.56
C GLU A 196 6.86 27.84 55.88
N THR A 197 6.76 27.07 54.79
CA THR A 197 7.89 26.65 53.95
C THR A 197 8.86 27.81 53.70
N SER A 198 10.12 27.65 54.11
CA SER A 198 11.20 28.63 53.91
C SER A 198 11.13 29.29 52.52
N ILE A 199 11.31 30.62 52.47
CA ILE A 199 11.29 31.44 51.24
C ILE A 199 12.25 30.88 50.17
N TYR A 200 13.29 30.15 50.58
CA TYR A 200 14.26 29.49 49.70
C TYR A 200 13.84 28.12 49.18
N ALA A 201 13.03 27.36 49.92
CA ALA A 201 12.73 25.97 49.58
C ALA A 201 11.97 25.82 48.25
N LYS A 202 11.09 26.77 47.93
CA LYS A 202 10.29 26.75 46.70
C LYS A 202 11.11 27.07 45.43
N PRO A 203 11.88 28.19 45.37
CA PRO A 203 12.77 28.46 44.24
C PRO A 203 13.76 27.34 43.94
N LEU A 204 14.33 26.71 44.98
CA LEU A 204 15.25 25.59 44.83
C LEU A 204 14.58 24.35 44.22
N ASN A 205 13.38 23.99 44.66
CA ASN A 205 12.63 22.85 44.12
C ASN A 205 12.10 23.10 42.70
N ASP A 206 11.75 24.35 42.36
CA ASP A 206 11.17 24.68 41.06
C ASP A 206 12.25 24.75 39.95
N LEU A 207 13.44 25.29 40.24
CA LEU A 207 14.53 25.46 39.25
C LEU A 207 15.59 24.35 39.29
N GLY A 208 15.88 23.80 40.47
CA GLY A 208 16.91 22.77 40.66
C GLY A 208 16.84 21.64 39.62
N PRO A 209 15.65 21.04 39.38
CA PRO A 209 15.49 19.95 38.42
C PRO A 209 15.81 20.27 36.96
N TRP A 210 15.82 21.55 36.56
CA TRP A 210 16.04 21.97 35.17
C TRP A 210 17.51 22.13 34.81
N PHE A 211 18.39 22.30 35.79
CA PHE A 211 19.81 22.44 35.52
C PHE A 211 20.39 21.13 34.96
N ALA A 212 20.13 19.98 35.56
CA ALA A 212 20.65 18.70 35.05
C ALA A 212 20.32 18.41 33.56
N PRO A 213 19.06 18.50 33.08
CA PRO A 213 18.75 18.31 31.66
C PRO A 213 19.38 19.38 30.78
N ALA A 214 19.51 20.63 31.25
CA ALA A 214 20.21 21.68 30.51
C ALA A 214 21.70 21.36 30.33
N GLY A 215 22.36 20.80 31.35
CA GLY A 215 23.75 20.34 31.25
C GLY A 215 23.93 19.18 30.26
N LEU A 216 23.02 18.21 30.29
CA LEU A 216 23.04 17.06 29.37
C LEU A 216 22.82 17.49 27.92
N VAL A 217 21.75 18.26 27.66
CA VAL A 217 21.45 18.80 26.32
C VAL A 217 22.57 19.71 25.84
N GLY A 218 23.10 20.56 26.73
CA GLY A 218 24.25 21.41 26.45
C GLY A 218 25.43 20.59 25.95
N SER A 219 25.79 19.51 26.64
CA SER A 219 26.88 18.65 26.16
C SER A 219 26.63 18.10 24.76
N LEU A 220 25.41 17.63 24.43
CA LEU A 220 25.10 17.06 23.11
C LEU A 220 25.14 18.10 21.98
N ILE A 221 24.74 19.34 22.25
CA ILE A 221 24.73 20.43 21.26
C ILE A 221 26.17 20.83 20.89
N PHE A 222 27.08 20.87 21.86
CA PHE A 222 28.47 21.26 21.65
C PHE A 222 29.37 20.08 21.22
N SER A 223 28.86 19.18 20.37
CA SER A 223 29.55 17.93 20.02
C SER A 223 30.84 18.09 19.23
N LEU A 224 31.02 19.22 18.53
CA LEU A 224 32.25 19.51 17.79
C LEU A 224 33.36 20.08 18.69
N ALA A 225 33.03 20.57 19.88
CA ALA A 225 33.97 21.19 20.82
C ALA A 225 34.35 20.26 21.99
N LEU A 226 33.65 19.14 22.15
CA LEU A 226 33.84 18.17 23.22
C LEU A 226 34.30 16.85 22.59
N ASN A 227 35.31 16.22 23.19
CA ASN A 227 35.69 14.87 22.80
C ASN A 227 34.70 13.86 23.37
N ALA A 228 34.71 12.63 22.86
CA ALA A 228 33.81 11.57 23.34
C ALA A 228 33.92 11.33 24.87
N ALA A 229 35.12 11.48 25.45
CA ALA A 229 35.35 11.39 26.89
C ALA A 229 34.59 12.46 27.69
N ASP A 230 34.54 13.68 27.15
CA ASP A 230 33.86 14.80 27.78
C ASP A 230 32.35 14.61 27.79
N HIS A 231 31.78 14.11 26.69
CA HIS A 231 30.37 13.75 26.62
C HIS A 231 30.02 12.61 27.58
N ALA A 232 30.84 11.56 27.62
CA ALA A 232 30.63 10.44 28.53
C ALA A 232 30.62 10.90 29.99
N LEU A 233 31.56 11.78 30.39
CA LEU A 233 31.64 12.34 31.74
C LEU A 233 30.34 13.06 32.13
N VAL A 234 29.84 13.95 31.27
CA VAL A 234 28.61 14.72 31.55
C VAL A 234 27.39 13.79 31.64
N MET A 235 27.30 12.80 30.76
CA MET A 235 26.21 11.83 30.77
C MET A 235 26.24 10.92 32.00
N VAL A 236 27.42 10.49 32.47
CA VAL A 236 27.59 9.74 33.73
C VAL A 236 27.14 10.59 34.93
N ALA A 237 27.51 11.88 34.97
CA ALA A 237 27.03 12.79 36.01
C ALA A 237 25.49 12.88 36.00
N GLY A 238 24.87 12.92 34.81
CA GLY A 238 23.41 12.88 34.64
C GLY A 238 22.77 11.58 35.14
N VAL A 239 23.39 10.43 34.86
CA VAL A 239 22.94 9.12 35.37
C VAL A 239 22.92 9.12 36.90
N ILE A 240 24.00 9.56 37.54
CA ILE A 240 24.08 9.64 39.01
C ILE A 240 22.99 10.57 39.56
N TYR A 241 22.80 11.74 38.95
CA TYR A 241 21.77 12.69 39.35
C TYR A 241 20.36 12.10 39.28
N TYR A 242 19.97 11.54 38.13
CA TYR A 242 18.62 10.99 37.96
C TYR A 242 18.38 9.71 38.77
N LEU A 243 19.42 8.91 39.04
CA LEU A 243 19.33 7.77 39.95
C LEU A 243 18.93 8.23 41.37
N VAL A 244 19.59 9.27 41.88
CA VAL A 244 19.26 9.82 43.20
C VAL A 244 17.87 10.47 43.21
N MET A 245 17.50 11.19 42.15
CA MET A 245 16.19 11.87 42.08
C MET A 245 15.01 10.92 41.87
N THR A 246 15.20 9.79 41.17
CA THR A 246 14.15 8.75 41.07
C THR A 246 13.86 8.09 42.41
N ALA A 247 14.87 7.93 43.26
CA ALA A 247 14.72 7.36 44.61
C ALA A 247 14.07 8.33 45.61
N THR A 248 14.36 9.64 45.51
CA THR A 248 14.03 10.63 46.56
C THR A 248 12.81 11.52 46.26
N CYS A 249 12.41 11.71 45.00
CA CYS A 249 11.33 12.64 44.64
C CYS A 249 9.90 12.09 44.83
N ALA A 250 8.92 13.01 44.82
CA ALA A 250 7.48 12.73 44.88
C ALA A 250 6.99 11.87 43.69
N PRO A 251 5.93 11.04 43.87
CA PRO A 251 5.47 10.08 42.86
C PRO A 251 5.14 10.69 41.50
N ALA A 252 4.66 11.94 41.45
CA ALA A 252 4.35 12.65 40.20
C ALA A 252 5.58 12.94 39.31
N LEU A 253 6.77 13.09 39.92
CA LEU A 253 8.03 13.40 39.22
C LEU A 253 8.89 12.16 38.95
N LYS A 254 8.58 11.03 39.61
CA LYS A 254 9.33 9.77 39.45
C LYS A 254 9.35 9.26 38.00
N GLY A 255 8.23 9.38 37.28
CA GLY A 255 8.15 8.97 35.88
C GLY A 255 9.08 9.76 34.96
N TYR A 256 9.16 11.09 35.14
CA TYR A 256 10.04 11.95 34.34
C TYR A 256 11.51 11.74 34.67
N ASN A 257 11.86 11.62 35.96
CA ASN A 257 13.24 11.33 36.37
C ASN A 257 13.69 9.94 35.91
N TYR A 258 12.78 8.97 35.85
CA TYR A 258 13.04 7.64 35.32
C TYR A 258 13.36 7.66 33.83
N LEU A 259 12.62 8.43 33.04
CA LEU A 259 12.93 8.64 31.63
C LEU A 259 14.28 9.36 31.46
N GLY A 260 14.56 10.39 32.26
CA GLY A 260 15.85 11.08 32.27
C GLY A 260 17.03 10.14 32.58
N LEU A 261 16.85 9.23 33.54
CA LEU A 261 17.82 8.18 33.86
C LEU A 261 18.06 7.24 32.67
N ARG A 262 17.00 6.69 32.07
CA ARG A 262 17.12 5.80 30.90
C ARG A 262 17.82 6.50 29.74
N PHE A 263 17.36 7.71 29.40
CA PHE A 263 17.90 8.50 28.29
C PHE A 263 19.40 8.76 28.47
N SER A 264 19.79 9.27 29.64
CA SER A 264 21.20 9.51 29.96
C SER A 264 22.02 8.22 29.83
N LEU A 265 21.54 7.11 30.41
CA LEU A 265 22.25 5.82 30.38
C LEU A 265 22.38 5.24 28.96
N THR A 266 21.36 5.41 28.11
CA THR A 266 21.43 5.00 26.70
C THR A 266 22.40 5.85 25.88
N LEU A 267 22.47 7.16 26.13
CA LEU A 267 23.35 8.06 25.40
C LEU A 267 24.81 8.03 25.87
N THR A 268 25.10 7.66 27.13
CA THR A 268 26.50 7.49 27.56
C THR A 268 27.22 6.40 26.77
N ALA A 269 26.51 5.32 26.40
CA ALA A 269 27.08 4.14 25.75
C ALA A 269 27.81 4.41 24.42
N PRO A 270 27.23 5.12 23.43
CA PRO A 270 27.91 5.45 22.18
C PRO A 270 29.20 6.25 22.40
N PHE A 271 29.23 7.19 23.36
CA PHE A 271 30.44 7.97 23.62
C PHE A 271 31.55 7.16 24.29
N ILE A 272 31.21 6.29 25.25
CA ILE A 272 32.20 5.38 25.86
C ILE A 272 32.76 4.43 24.81
N SER A 273 31.92 3.85 23.95
CA SER A 273 32.39 2.96 22.89
C SER A 273 33.27 3.69 21.87
N TRP A 274 32.94 4.93 21.50
CA TRP A 274 33.78 5.76 20.64
C TRP A 274 35.17 6.04 21.23
N MET A 275 35.29 6.13 22.57
CA MET A 275 36.60 6.26 23.22
C MET A 275 37.46 5.00 23.11
N ILE A 276 36.83 3.82 23.06
CA ILE A 276 37.52 2.54 22.90
C ILE A 276 37.97 2.40 21.45
N GLU A 277 37.05 2.63 20.51
CA GLU A 277 37.31 2.56 19.07
C GLU A 277 36.48 3.62 18.34
N PRO A 278 37.11 4.59 17.64
CA PRO A 278 36.41 5.73 17.03
C PRO A 278 35.74 5.32 15.71
N ASN A 279 34.69 4.52 15.82
CA ASN A 279 33.97 3.94 14.69
C ASN A 279 32.44 4.05 14.91
N ALA A 280 31.73 4.50 13.88
CA ALA A 280 30.28 4.69 13.90
C ALA A 280 29.51 3.39 14.13
N ALA A 281 30.04 2.24 13.67
CA ALA A 281 29.45 0.94 13.92
C ALA A 281 29.46 0.58 15.41
N TRP A 282 30.58 0.82 16.11
CA TRP A 282 30.71 0.56 17.56
C TRP A 282 29.84 1.50 18.41
N ALA A 283 29.69 2.76 18.00
CA ALA A 283 28.77 3.70 18.64
C ALA A 283 27.30 3.27 18.48
N ALA A 284 26.90 2.88 17.26
CA ALA A 284 25.55 2.36 17.01
C ALA A 284 25.30 1.03 17.74
N ALA A 285 26.31 0.16 17.83
CA ALA A 285 26.27 -1.11 18.56
C ALA A 285 25.95 -0.91 20.04
N SER A 286 26.73 -0.07 20.72
CA SER A 286 26.59 0.14 22.17
C SER A 286 25.27 0.82 22.51
N PHE A 287 24.82 1.78 21.71
CA PHE A 287 23.49 2.39 21.86
C PHE A 287 22.37 1.34 21.74
N THR A 288 22.45 0.50 20.72
CA THR A 288 21.49 -0.60 20.49
C THR A 288 21.52 -1.58 21.65
N VAL A 289 22.68 -2.11 22.04
CA VAL A 289 22.82 -3.11 23.11
C VAL A 289 22.34 -2.59 24.46
N VAL A 290 22.67 -1.35 24.83
CA VAL A 290 22.20 -0.78 26.11
C VAL A 290 20.69 -0.61 26.10
N LEU A 291 20.12 -0.11 25.01
CA LEU A 291 18.66 0.01 24.89
C LEU A 291 17.97 -1.37 24.90
N ALA A 292 18.64 -2.42 24.40
CA ALA A 292 18.15 -3.81 24.42
C ALA A 292 18.01 -4.35 25.83
N VAL A 293 19.11 -4.25 26.58
CA VAL A 293 19.19 -4.70 27.97
C VAL A 293 18.15 -3.96 28.80
N GLN A 294 18.03 -2.64 28.61
CA GLN A 294 17.03 -1.86 29.31
C GLN A 294 15.60 -2.30 28.96
N LEU A 295 15.27 -2.59 27.69
CA LEU A 295 13.92 -3.01 27.30
C LEU A 295 13.55 -4.37 27.87
N ILE A 296 14.47 -5.33 27.87
CA ILE A 296 14.27 -6.64 28.50
C ILE A 296 14.06 -6.47 30.00
N ALA A 297 14.91 -5.70 30.67
CA ALA A 297 14.78 -5.44 32.10
C ALA A 297 13.40 -4.86 32.44
N VAL A 298 12.91 -3.89 31.66
CA VAL A 298 11.58 -3.29 31.85
C VAL A 298 10.45 -4.27 31.55
N ALA A 299 10.59 -5.09 30.51
CA ALA A 299 9.58 -6.07 30.13
C ALA A 299 9.35 -7.13 31.23
N TYR A 300 10.41 -7.64 31.84
CA TYR A 300 10.33 -8.66 32.89
C TYR A 300 10.14 -8.09 34.30
N ALA A 301 10.61 -6.87 34.59
CA ALA A 301 10.38 -6.17 35.86
C ALA A 301 9.11 -5.29 35.85
N LYS A 302 8.17 -5.54 34.93
CA LYS A 302 6.96 -4.73 34.75
C LYS A 302 6.16 -4.54 36.04
N THR A 303 5.93 -5.59 36.82
CA THR A 303 5.13 -5.56 38.04
C THR A 303 5.78 -4.76 39.18
N PRO A 304 7.05 -4.99 39.57
CA PRO A 304 7.71 -4.16 40.58
C PRO A 304 7.88 -2.72 40.10
N LEU A 305 8.19 -2.50 38.82
CA LEU A 305 8.37 -1.16 38.27
C LEU A 305 7.05 -0.36 38.20
N ALA A 306 5.94 -1.01 37.83
CA ALA A 306 4.63 -0.39 37.85
C ALA A 306 4.18 -0.01 39.28
N ARG A 307 4.55 -0.81 40.29
CA ARG A 307 4.32 -0.45 41.71
C ARG A 307 5.19 0.72 42.14
N PHE A 308 6.47 0.74 41.75
CA PHE A 308 7.40 1.81 42.07
C PHE A 308 7.02 3.16 41.44
N LEU A 309 6.56 3.14 40.18
CA LEU A 309 6.14 4.33 39.42
C LEU A 309 4.66 4.70 39.67
N GLY A 310 3.87 3.83 40.28
CA GLY A 310 2.45 4.05 40.55
C GLY A 310 1.53 3.97 39.31
N SER A 311 2.02 3.51 38.16
CA SER A 311 1.22 3.38 36.93
C SER A 311 1.70 2.26 36.00
N GLU A 312 0.83 1.30 35.71
CA GLU A 312 1.10 0.24 34.74
C GLU A 312 1.07 0.76 33.29
N ARG A 313 0.30 1.82 33.01
CA ARG A 313 0.19 2.39 31.66
C ARG A 313 1.54 2.94 31.20
N TRP A 314 2.25 3.65 32.07
CA TRP A 314 3.55 4.23 31.75
C TRP A 314 4.57 3.18 31.32
N VAL A 315 4.68 2.06 32.06
CA VAL A 315 5.59 0.96 31.75
C VAL A 315 5.26 0.29 30.41
N ARG A 316 3.95 0.15 30.09
CA ARG A 316 3.53 -0.37 28.78
C ARG A 316 3.89 0.59 27.64
N TRP A 317 3.59 1.88 27.79
CA TRP A 317 3.92 2.90 26.79
C TRP A 317 5.42 2.92 26.50
N ASP A 318 6.25 2.88 27.53
CA ASP A 318 7.72 2.89 27.42
C ASP A 318 8.26 1.72 26.57
N VAL A 319 7.78 0.49 26.78
CA VAL A 319 8.18 -0.67 25.98
C VAL A 319 7.67 -0.56 24.53
N PHE A 320 6.41 -0.13 24.33
CA PHE A 320 5.84 0.01 22.98
C PHE A 320 6.52 1.11 22.16
N THR A 321 6.97 2.19 22.78
CA THR A 321 7.75 3.24 22.09
C THR A 321 9.21 2.85 21.91
N GLY A 322 9.77 2.07 22.83
CA GLY A 322 11.17 1.65 22.78
C GLY A 322 11.47 0.58 21.74
N ILE A 323 10.53 -0.33 21.44
CA ILE A 323 10.74 -1.39 20.42
C ILE A 323 10.97 -0.82 19.01
N PRO A 324 10.18 0.14 18.49
CA PRO A 324 10.48 0.79 17.21
C PRO A 324 11.81 1.54 17.21
N LEU A 325 12.10 2.31 18.27
CA LEU A 325 13.34 3.06 18.40
C LEU A 325 14.57 2.13 18.40
N MET A 326 14.46 1.00 19.11
CA MET A 326 15.44 -0.08 19.08
C MET A 326 15.68 -0.59 17.66
N ASN A 327 14.62 -0.94 16.93
CA ASN A 327 14.76 -1.53 15.62
C ASN A 327 15.32 -0.53 14.58
N MET A 328 15.06 0.77 14.75
CA MET A 328 15.75 1.81 13.98
C MET A 328 17.24 1.87 14.31
N ALA A 329 17.62 1.81 15.58
CA ALA A 329 19.04 1.79 15.98
C ALA A 329 19.77 0.53 15.49
N ALA A 330 19.12 -0.64 15.59
CA ALA A 330 19.59 -1.91 15.06
C ALA A 330 19.81 -1.88 13.54
N LEU A 331 18.90 -1.22 12.81
CA LEU A 331 19.04 -0.98 11.36
C LEU A 331 20.24 -0.09 11.07
N LEU A 332 20.40 1.03 11.80
CA LEU A 332 21.55 1.93 11.65
C LEU A 332 22.86 1.20 11.93
N TRP A 333 22.93 0.38 12.98
CA TRP A 333 24.11 -0.43 13.29
C TRP A 333 24.47 -1.39 12.15
N SER A 334 23.47 -2.05 11.58
CA SER A 334 23.63 -3.00 10.46
C SER A 334 24.12 -2.30 9.18
N ILE A 335 23.55 -1.13 8.89
CA ILE A 335 23.99 -0.27 7.78
C ILE A 335 25.44 0.16 7.99
N SER A 336 25.80 0.68 9.16
CA SER A 336 27.18 1.09 9.46
C SER A 336 28.19 -0.05 9.28
N LEU A 337 27.85 -1.27 9.71
CA LEU A 337 28.69 -2.47 9.49
C LEU A 337 28.80 -2.86 8.01
N HIS A 338 27.75 -2.68 7.22
CA HIS A 338 27.77 -2.94 5.78
C HIS A 338 28.73 -2.01 5.04
N TRP A 339 28.67 -0.70 5.35
CA TRP A 339 29.57 0.28 4.74
C TRP A 339 31.03 0.02 5.14
N GLN A 340 31.30 -0.24 6.42
CA GLN A 340 32.65 -0.56 6.88
C GLN A 340 33.22 -1.81 6.19
N HIS A 341 32.40 -2.84 5.98
CA HIS A 341 32.84 -4.06 5.30
C HIS A 341 33.33 -3.80 3.87
N ASN A 342 32.67 -2.91 3.13
CA ASN A 342 33.10 -2.53 1.77
C ASN A 342 34.46 -1.82 1.77
N ASP A 343 34.82 -1.14 2.86
CA ASP A 343 36.10 -0.43 2.99
C ASP A 343 37.24 -1.35 3.45
N ASP A 344 36.99 -2.26 4.41
CA ASP A 344 38.04 -3.07 5.06
C ASP A 344 38.21 -4.49 4.49
N GLY A 345 37.28 -4.97 3.65
CA GLY A 345 37.34 -6.32 3.05
C GLY A 345 37.26 -7.49 4.04
N GLY A 346 36.90 -7.24 5.30
CA GLY A 346 36.77 -8.25 6.39
C GLY A 346 35.54 -9.17 6.25
N THR A 347 35.21 -10.01 7.23
CA THR A 347 33.99 -10.86 7.17
C THR A 347 32.71 -10.06 7.46
N SER A 348 31.64 -10.30 6.68
CA SER A 348 30.41 -9.50 6.70
C SER A 348 29.52 -9.77 7.94
N PHE A 349 29.70 -9.02 9.03
CA PHE A 349 28.78 -9.03 10.19
C PHE A 349 27.57 -8.08 10.03
N ALA A 350 27.28 -7.66 8.80
CA ALA A 350 26.30 -6.62 8.48
C ALA A 350 24.87 -6.91 8.95
N VAL A 351 24.55 -8.14 9.36
CA VAL A 351 23.21 -8.55 9.85
C VAL A 351 23.05 -8.47 11.36
N LEU A 352 24.16 -8.29 12.09
CA LEU A 352 24.22 -8.41 13.55
C LEU A 352 23.20 -7.50 14.24
N GLY A 353 23.08 -6.25 13.81
CA GLY A 353 22.16 -5.30 14.43
C GLY A 353 20.70 -5.70 14.26
N VAL A 354 20.26 -6.01 13.03
CA VAL A 354 18.88 -6.45 12.76
C VAL A 354 18.57 -7.78 13.46
N ALA A 355 19.54 -8.70 13.55
CA ALA A 355 19.39 -9.95 14.31
C ALA A 355 19.16 -9.67 15.81
N VAL A 356 19.93 -8.76 16.41
CA VAL A 356 19.71 -8.32 17.79
C VAL A 356 18.33 -7.67 17.94
N GLY A 357 17.94 -6.77 17.04
CA GLY A 357 16.61 -6.15 17.05
C GLY A 357 15.47 -7.19 17.04
N LEU A 358 15.61 -8.23 16.22
CA LEU A 358 14.67 -9.36 16.16
C LEU A 358 14.64 -10.16 17.47
N ILE A 359 15.79 -10.56 18.01
CA ILE A 359 15.90 -11.33 19.27
C ILE A 359 15.25 -10.56 20.42
N ILE A 360 15.55 -9.28 20.55
CA ILE A 360 15.05 -8.44 21.64
C ILE A 360 13.54 -8.22 21.51
N ALA A 361 13.03 -7.97 20.31
CA ALA A 361 11.60 -7.87 20.09
C ALA A 361 10.89 -9.20 20.40
N MET A 362 11.49 -10.34 20.00
CA MET A 362 11.00 -11.67 20.31
C MET A 362 11.04 -12.00 21.82
N ALA A 363 11.97 -11.43 22.58
CA ALA A 363 12.06 -11.60 24.04
C ALA A 363 11.10 -10.68 24.81
N ALA A 364 10.97 -9.42 24.39
CA ALA A 364 10.19 -8.40 25.11
C ALA A 364 8.67 -8.50 24.86
N VAL A 365 8.24 -8.79 23.63
CA VAL A 365 6.81 -8.83 23.24
C VAL A 365 6.01 -9.91 24.00
N PRO A 366 6.51 -11.14 24.20
CA PRO A 366 5.83 -12.19 24.97
C PRO A 366 5.41 -11.81 26.38
N ALA A 367 6.15 -10.91 27.06
CA ALA A 367 5.87 -10.49 28.43
C ALA A 367 4.55 -9.71 28.57
N PHE A 368 3.93 -9.28 27.46
CA PHE A 368 2.74 -8.43 27.44
C PHE A 368 1.47 -9.09 26.85
N LEU A 369 1.46 -10.41 26.61
CA LEU A 369 0.38 -11.08 25.85
C LEU A 369 -0.77 -11.64 26.71
N PRO A 370 -2.02 -11.18 26.46
CA PRO A 370 -2.96 -11.97 25.63
C PRO A 370 -3.60 -11.24 24.42
N ARG A 371 -3.27 -9.96 24.14
CA ARG A 371 -3.82 -9.15 23.02
C ARG A 371 -2.81 -8.76 21.93
N GLY A 372 -1.52 -9.01 22.13
CA GLY A 372 -0.46 -8.72 21.15
C GLY A 372 -0.15 -9.93 20.28
N GLU A 373 -1.19 -10.58 19.74
CA GLU A 373 -0.96 -11.61 18.74
C GLU A 373 -0.44 -10.90 17.48
N TRP A 374 0.49 -11.55 16.79
CA TRP A 374 1.20 -11.14 15.57
C TRP A 374 2.61 -10.56 15.76
N LEU A 375 3.46 -10.99 14.81
CA LEU A 375 4.90 -10.77 14.65
C LEU A 375 5.40 -9.44 15.24
N PRO A 376 6.67 -9.36 15.71
CA PRO A 376 7.31 -8.08 16.00
C PRO A 376 7.45 -7.26 14.69
N LEU A 377 6.36 -6.61 14.27
CA LEU A 377 6.24 -5.84 13.02
C LEU A 377 7.37 -4.81 12.87
N PRO A 378 7.83 -4.11 13.91
CA PRO A 378 8.97 -3.22 13.79
C PRO A 378 10.27 -3.93 13.43
N ALA A 379 10.50 -5.14 13.95
CA ALA A 379 11.69 -5.93 13.63
C ALA A 379 11.61 -6.52 12.22
N VAL A 380 10.44 -7.02 11.82
CA VAL A 380 10.24 -7.48 10.43
C VAL A 380 10.31 -6.33 9.44
N GLY A 381 9.77 -5.15 9.79
CA GLY A 381 9.92 -3.93 9.00
C GLY A 381 11.39 -3.53 8.82
N ALA A 382 12.20 -3.59 9.87
CA ALA A 382 13.64 -3.34 9.76
C ALA A 382 14.35 -4.36 8.86
N ILE A 383 14.01 -5.66 8.97
CA ILE A 383 14.52 -6.70 8.06
C ILE A 383 14.12 -6.43 6.60
N LEU A 384 12.87 -6.04 6.35
CA LEU A 384 12.38 -5.77 5.00
C LEU A 384 13.03 -4.53 4.37
N ILE A 385 13.24 -3.46 5.16
CA ILE A 385 13.96 -2.27 4.69
C ILE A 385 15.42 -2.63 4.38
N TYR A 386 16.02 -3.52 5.16
CA TYR A 386 17.41 -3.98 4.97
C TYR A 386 17.56 -5.10 3.94
N SER A 387 16.47 -5.72 3.51
CA SER A 387 16.40 -6.84 2.54
C SER A 387 17.29 -6.71 1.30
N PRO A 388 17.33 -5.57 0.58
CA PRO A 388 18.17 -5.46 -0.62
C PRO A 388 19.68 -5.49 -0.33
N LEU A 389 20.09 -5.25 0.92
CA LEU A 389 21.49 -5.27 1.38
C LEU A 389 21.86 -6.60 2.06
N LEU A 390 20.92 -7.55 2.18
CA LEU A 390 21.13 -8.84 2.85
C LEU A 390 21.68 -9.89 1.89
N GLU A 391 22.86 -10.41 2.22
CA GLU A 391 23.40 -11.63 1.59
C GLU A 391 22.69 -12.91 2.08
N ALA A 392 22.88 -14.01 1.36
CA ALA A 392 22.34 -15.32 1.74
C ALA A 392 22.76 -15.77 3.15
N ALA A 393 24.01 -15.49 3.54
CA ALA A 393 24.51 -15.76 4.88
C ALA A 393 23.72 -14.98 5.95
N GLY A 394 23.40 -13.72 5.65
CA GLY A 394 22.58 -12.86 6.48
C GLY A 394 21.17 -13.39 6.70
N TRP A 395 20.52 -13.82 5.61
CA TRP A 395 19.21 -14.48 5.68
C TRP A 395 19.24 -15.75 6.53
N SER A 396 20.31 -16.55 6.44
CA SER A 396 20.43 -17.79 7.24
C SER A 396 20.44 -17.50 8.75
N VAL A 397 21.13 -16.46 9.19
CA VAL A 397 21.18 -16.08 10.61
C VAL A 397 19.79 -15.64 11.11
N LEU A 398 19.10 -14.77 10.37
CA LEU A 398 17.78 -14.26 10.75
C LEU A 398 16.73 -15.37 10.78
N LEU A 399 16.77 -16.28 9.80
CA LEU A 399 15.86 -17.43 9.73
C LEU A 399 16.13 -18.44 10.85
N ALA A 400 17.40 -18.67 11.21
CA ALA A 400 17.78 -19.53 12.33
C ALA A 400 17.26 -18.96 13.67
N VAL A 401 17.43 -17.65 13.91
CA VAL A 401 16.90 -16.97 15.10
C VAL A 401 15.38 -17.11 15.18
N ALA A 402 14.67 -16.85 14.07
CA ALA A 402 13.22 -16.98 14.01
C ALA A 402 12.76 -18.43 14.22
N LEU A 403 13.49 -19.40 13.68
CA LEU A 403 13.23 -20.82 13.85
C LEU A 403 13.36 -21.24 15.32
N VAL A 404 14.45 -20.87 15.99
CA VAL A 404 14.66 -21.17 17.41
C VAL A 404 13.51 -20.61 18.25
N TYR A 405 13.12 -19.36 17.99
CA TYR A 405 12.00 -18.74 18.69
C TYR A 405 10.67 -19.50 18.49
N THR A 406 10.32 -19.82 17.25
CA THR A 406 9.06 -20.52 16.94
C THR A 406 9.04 -21.94 17.52
N VAL A 407 10.17 -22.66 17.51
CA VAL A 407 10.31 -23.98 18.15
C VAL A 407 10.16 -23.89 19.67
N VAL A 408 10.84 -22.94 20.33
CA VAL A 408 10.70 -22.72 21.77
C VAL A 408 9.26 -22.37 22.14
N ARG A 409 8.58 -21.56 21.34
CA ARG A 409 7.16 -21.21 21.56
C ARG A 409 6.22 -22.37 21.28
N PHE A 410 6.52 -23.22 20.31
CA PHE A 410 5.81 -24.47 20.07
C PHE A 410 5.91 -25.42 21.29
N LEU A 411 7.08 -25.54 21.90
CA LEU A 411 7.31 -26.40 23.07
C LEU A 411 6.68 -25.83 24.36
N THR A 412 6.64 -24.51 24.51
CA THR A 412 6.19 -23.85 25.75
C THR A 412 4.71 -23.44 25.74
N SER A 413 4.07 -23.31 24.58
CA SER A 413 2.68 -22.86 24.48
C SER A 413 1.67 -23.94 24.90
N LYS A 414 0.82 -23.60 25.86
CA LYS A 414 -0.32 -24.44 26.30
C LYS A 414 -1.57 -24.26 25.42
N ARG A 415 -1.65 -23.21 24.60
CA ARG A 415 -2.81 -22.95 23.73
C ARG A 415 -2.71 -23.77 22.44
N PRO A 416 -3.71 -24.62 22.11
CA PRO A 416 -3.61 -25.53 20.97
C PRO A 416 -3.50 -24.80 19.62
N ALA A 417 -4.23 -23.70 19.42
CA ALA A 417 -4.18 -22.91 18.19
C ALA A 417 -2.80 -22.26 17.97
N LEU A 418 -2.23 -21.64 19.02
CA LEU A 418 -0.92 -21.00 18.93
C LEU A 418 0.20 -22.04 18.80
N ARG A 419 0.09 -23.17 19.49
CA ARG A 419 1.03 -24.29 19.34
C ARG A 419 1.01 -24.82 17.91
N ALA A 420 -0.16 -25.03 17.32
CA ALA A 420 -0.28 -25.50 15.95
C ALA A 420 0.24 -24.47 14.93
N ALA A 421 -0.04 -23.18 15.12
CA ALA A 421 0.50 -22.11 14.27
C ALA A 421 2.04 -22.03 14.34
N MET A 422 2.63 -22.16 15.53
CA MET A 422 4.09 -22.15 15.72
C MET A 422 4.76 -23.37 15.09
N LEU A 423 4.09 -24.53 15.06
CA LEU A 423 4.58 -25.72 14.36
C LEU A 423 4.62 -25.53 12.84
N VAL A 424 3.62 -24.88 12.26
CA VAL A 424 3.61 -24.58 10.82
C VAL A 424 4.68 -23.54 10.50
N ALA A 425 4.79 -22.48 11.32
CA ALA A 425 5.80 -21.45 11.15
C ALA A 425 7.23 -22.01 11.26
N SER A 426 7.51 -22.90 12.22
CA SER A 426 8.83 -23.51 12.37
C SER A 426 9.20 -24.38 11.17
N ARG A 427 8.24 -25.13 10.60
CA ARG A 427 8.50 -25.93 9.39
C ARG A 427 8.80 -25.06 8.17
N LEU A 428 8.06 -23.96 7.98
CA LEU A 428 8.34 -23.00 6.90
C LEU A 428 9.72 -22.36 7.08
N LEU A 429 10.03 -21.87 8.27
CA LEU A 429 11.32 -21.25 8.57
C LEU A 429 12.49 -22.23 8.42
N LEU A 430 12.30 -23.51 8.76
CA LEU A 430 13.32 -24.54 8.55
C LEU A 430 13.62 -24.76 7.06
N THR A 431 12.59 -24.79 6.21
CA THR A 431 12.80 -24.93 4.76
C THR A 431 13.45 -23.70 4.14
N ALA A 432 13.06 -22.50 4.56
CA ALA A 432 13.68 -21.26 4.12
C ALA A 432 15.13 -21.15 4.61
N LEU A 433 15.41 -21.60 5.85
CA LEU A 433 16.75 -21.67 6.40
C LEU A 433 17.63 -22.59 5.54
N ALA A 434 17.16 -23.79 5.22
CA ALA A 434 17.88 -24.74 4.36
C ALA A 434 18.18 -24.16 2.97
N ALA A 435 17.24 -23.43 2.37
CA ALA A 435 17.46 -22.73 1.11
C ALA A 435 18.56 -21.67 1.21
N SER A 436 18.50 -20.82 2.25
CA SER A 436 19.48 -19.75 2.47
C SER A 436 20.88 -20.27 2.81
N THR A 437 20.99 -21.37 3.57
CA THR A 437 22.28 -21.99 3.89
C THR A 437 22.89 -22.62 2.64
N LEU A 438 22.11 -23.32 1.82
CA LEU A 438 22.58 -23.82 0.52
C LEU A 438 23.04 -22.68 -0.39
N ALA A 439 22.29 -21.58 -0.45
CA ALA A 439 22.69 -20.40 -1.20
C ALA A 439 24.01 -19.77 -0.71
N THR A 440 24.36 -19.97 0.56
CA THR A 440 25.61 -19.47 1.16
C THR A 440 26.80 -20.39 0.86
N PHE A 441 26.64 -21.70 1.06
CA PHE A 441 27.74 -22.66 0.94
C PHE A 441 27.99 -23.14 -0.50
N VAL A 442 27.01 -23.06 -1.39
CA VAL A 442 27.18 -23.43 -2.80
C VAL A 442 27.86 -22.28 -3.55
N PRO A 443 29.05 -22.48 -4.15
CA PRO A 443 29.73 -21.45 -4.94
C PRO A 443 28.87 -20.94 -6.10
N SER A 444 29.08 -19.69 -6.53
CA SER A 444 28.38 -19.12 -7.68
C SER A 444 28.75 -19.86 -8.97
N GLN A 445 27.88 -20.76 -9.40
CA GLN A 445 28.02 -21.54 -10.64
C GLN A 445 26.75 -21.41 -11.49
N PRO A 446 26.85 -21.52 -12.82
CA PRO A 446 25.67 -21.61 -13.69
C PRO A 446 24.87 -22.85 -13.29
N GLY A 447 23.57 -22.70 -13.01
CA GLY A 447 22.76 -23.80 -12.47
C GLY A 447 22.47 -23.72 -10.96
N LYS A 448 23.16 -22.84 -10.20
CA LYS A 448 23.02 -22.75 -8.73
C LYS A 448 21.57 -22.56 -8.27
N ALA A 449 20.81 -21.71 -8.96
CA ALA A 449 19.42 -21.43 -8.59
C ALA A 449 18.50 -22.65 -8.82
N GLN A 450 18.73 -23.39 -9.90
CA GLN A 450 17.99 -24.61 -10.23
C GLN A 450 18.30 -25.72 -9.22
N LEU A 451 19.57 -25.92 -8.85
CA LEU A 451 19.97 -26.87 -7.81
C LEU A 451 19.30 -26.55 -6.47
N ILE A 452 19.29 -25.29 -6.05
CA ILE A 452 18.63 -24.87 -4.80
C ILE A 452 17.13 -25.12 -4.89
N ALA A 453 16.48 -24.80 -6.01
CA ALA A 453 15.05 -25.07 -6.22
C ALA A 453 14.72 -26.57 -6.16
N ALA A 454 15.56 -27.43 -6.74
CA ALA A 454 15.41 -28.88 -6.68
C ALA A 454 15.55 -29.41 -5.25
N VAL A 455 16.55 -28.96 -4.50
CA VAL A 455 16.73 -29.36 -3.10
C VAL A 455 15.55 -28.91 -2.24
N ILE A 456 15.03 -27.70 -2.43
CA ILE A 456 13.81 -27.25 -1.73
C ILE A 456 12.61 -28.11 -2.12
N GLY A 457 12.49 -28.50 -3.39
CA GLY A 457 11.47 -29.44 -3.87
C GLY A 457 11.53 -30.79 -3.14
N ILE A 458 12.74 -31.34 -2.97
CA ILE A 458 12.97 -32.59 -2.22
C ILE A 458 12.62 -32.41 -0.74
N ILE A 459 12.97 -31.27 -0.13
CA ILE A 459 12.61 -30.97 1.26
C ILE A 459 11.08 -30.88 1.40
N ALA A 460 10.39 -30.23 0.46
CA ALA A 460 8.93 -30.17 0.43
C ALA A 460 8.31 -31.59 0.30
N ALA A 461 8.89 -32.46 -0.53
CA ALA A 461 8.50 -33.87 -0.63
C ALA A 461 8.65 -34.59 0.72
N GLY A 462 9.79 -34.40 1.39
CA GLY A 462 10.04 -34.96 2.73
C GLY A 462 9.05 -34.45 3.78
N GLN A 463 8.68 -33.17 3.73
CA GLN A 463 7.68 -32.58 4.62
C GLN A 463 6.28 -33.14 4.37
N LEU A 464 5.90 -33.34 3.10
CA LEU A 464 4.65 -33.98 2.71
C LEU A 464 4.60 -35.45 3.18
N PHE A 465 5.70 -36.18 3.00
CA PHE A 465 5.83 -37.57 3.46
C PHE A 465 5.77 -37.67 4.99
N ALA A 466 6.39 -36.73 5.71
CA ALA A 466 6.29 -36.66 7.17
C ALA A 466 4.82 -36.44 7.62
N ASP A 467 4.07 -35.56 6.93
CA ASP A 467 2.65 -35.36 7.18
C ASP A 467 1.80 -36.60 6.85
N ALA A 468 2.20 -37.40 5.86
CA ALA A 468 1.61 -38.70 5.57
C ALA A 468 1.82 -39.69 6.72
N LEU A 469 3.05 -39.78 7.24
CA LEU A 469 3.43 -40.69 8.32
C LEU A 469 2.76 -40.33 9.64
N ILE A 470 2.71 -39.04 9.97
CA ILE A 470 2.00 -38.51 11.15
C ILE A 470 0.50 -38.80 11.03
N GLY A 471 -0.08 -38.66 9.83
CA GLY A 471 -1.48 -39.00 9.57
C GLY A 471 -1.80 -40.50 9.74
N LYS A 472 -0.81 -41.39 9.51
CA LYS A 472 -0.93 -42.84 9.73
C LYS A 472 -0.80 -43.22 11.21
N LEU A 473 0.10 -42.56 11.95
CA LEU A 473 0.42 -42.90 13.34
C LEU A 473 -0.41 -42.12 14.39
N GLY A 474 -1.02 -40.98 14.04
CA GLY A 474 -1.71 -40.08 14.98
C GLY A 474 -3.14 -39.71 14.58
N ARG A 475 -3.86 -38.99 15.46
CA ARG A 475 -5.19 -38.44 15.16
C ARG A 475 -5.09 -37.27 14.19
N ILE A 476 -5.96 -37.25 13.17
CA ILE A 476 -6.00 -36.22 12.13
C ILE A 476 -6.35 -34.86 12.74
N SER A 477 -5.51 -33.85 12.48
CA SER A 477 -5.79 -32.45 12.80
C SER A 477 -6.04 -31.66 11.51
N THR A 478 -6.85 -30.61 11.58
CA THR A 478 -7.09 -29.70 10.43
C THR A 478 -5.82 -29.00 9.96
N VAL A 479 -4.90 -28.75 10.90
CA VAL A 479 -3.62 -28.06 10.66
C VAL A 479 -2.65 -28.92 9.84
N THR A 480 -2.56 -30.22 10.12
CA THR A 480 -1.69 -31.14 9.34
C THR A 480 -2.21 -31.42 7.93
N SER A 481 -3.50 -31.20 7.68
CA SER A 481 -4.04 -31.29 6.32
C SER A 481 -3.79 -30.01 5.52
N CYS A 482 -3.85 -28.83 6.15
CA CYS A 482 -3.46 -27.57 5.52
C CYS A 482 -1.96 -27.52 5.21
N SER A 483 -1.10 -28.00 6.13
CA SER A 483 0.35 -28.05 5.89
C SER A 483 0.71 -28.97 4.73
N ALA A 484 0.10 -30.16 4.67
CA ALA A 484 0.34 -31.11 3.59
C ALA A 484 -0.07 -30.55 2.22
N ALA A 485 -1.23 -29.88 2.13
CA ALA A 485 -1.65 -29.23 0.89
C ALA A 485 -0.67 -28.12 0.47
N ALA A 486 -0.17 -27.33 1.42
CA ALA A 486 0.83 -26.30 1.14
C ALA A 486 2.15 -26.91 0.62
N TRP A 487 2.65 -27.99 1.23
CA TRP A 487 3.88 -28.65 0.77
C TRP A 487 3.73 -29.34 -0.58
N ALA A 488 2.57 -29.95 -0.86
CA ALA A 488 2.26 -30.48 -2.17
C ALA A 488 2.25 -29.38 -3.25
N LEU A 489 1.67 -28.22 -2.94
CA LEU A 489 1.61 -27.08 -3.85
C LEU A 489 2.99 -26.44 -4.09
N VAL A 490 3.78 -26.21 -3.03
CA VAL A 490 5.14 -25.66 -3.15
C VAL A 490 6.05 -26.61 -3.92
N GLY A 491 6.02 -27.90 -3.60
CA GLY A 491 6.84 -28.90 -4.27
C GLY A 491 6.50 -29.06 -5.75
N THR A 492 5.20 -29.09 -6.10
CA THR A 492 4.77 -29.13 -7.51
C THR A 492 5.13 -27.86 -8.27
N ALA A 493 4.98 -26.69 -7.67
CA ALA A 493 5.36 -25.42 -8.29
C ALA A 493 6.87 -25.39 -8.61
N LEU A 494 7.72 -25.94 -7.72
CA LEU A 494 9.16 -26.05 -7.96
C LEU A 494 9.49 -27.04 -9.08
N VAL A 495 8.79 -28.19 -9.17
CA VAL A 495 8.95 -29.15 -10.28
C VAL A 495 8.59 -28.49 -11.63
N VAL A 496 7.52 -27.69 -11.68
CA VAL A 496 7.15 -26.92 -12.87
C VAL A 496 8.19 -25.84 -13.17
N ALA A 497 8.65 -25.11 -12.17
CA ALA A 497 9.67 -24.08 -12.35
C ALA A 497 10.99 -24.64 -12.91
N LEU A 498 11.39 -25.84 -12.47
CA LEU A 498 12.56 -26.54 -13.02
C LEU A 498 12.36 -26.90 -14.49
N SER A 499 11.20 -27.45 -14.86
CA SER A 499 10.85 -27.77 -16.25
C SER A 499 10.84 -26.52 -17.16
N VAL A 500 10.23 -25.43 -16.70
CA VAL A 500 10.22 -24.14 -17.41
C VAL A 500 11.63 -23.55 -17.52
N SER A 501 12.44 -23.69 -16.48
CA SER A 501 13.82 -23.20 -16.50
C SER A 501 14.68 -23.97 -17.51
N HIS A 502 14.46 -25.28 -17.66
CA HIS A 502 15.12 -26.09 -18.68
C HIS A 502 14.76 -25.62 -20.08
N LEU A 503 13.46 -25.44 -20.36
CA LEU A 503 12.95 -24.89 -21.63
C LEU A 503 13.53 -23.52 -21.95
N TRP A 504 13.60 -22.63 -20.95
CA TRP A 504 14.11 -21.29 -21.16
C TRP A 504 15.62 -21.28 -21.46
N GLN A 505 16.38 -22.16 -20.80
CA GLN A 505 17.80 -22.35 -21.08
C GLN A 505 18.05 -22.93 -22.47
N GLU A 506 17.22 -23.89 -22.90
CA GLU A 506 17.29 -24.49 -24.22
C GLU A 506 16.93 -23.47 -25.32
N ALA A 507 15.89 -22.66 -25.11
CA ALA A 507 15.44 -21.64 -26.06
C ALA A 507 16.40 -20.46 -26.21
N THR A 508 17.10 -20.06 -25.13
CA THR A 508 18.02 -18.91 -25.16
C THR A 508 19.39 -19.24 -25.75
N GLY A 509 19.72 -20.53 -25.93
CA GLY A 509 21.01 -20.97 -26.50
C GLY A 509 22.26 -20.63 -25.67
N ASN A 510 22.09 -19.94 -24.54
CA ASN A 510 23.17 -19.42 -23.69
C ASN A 510 23.69 -20.44 -22.66
N ALA A 511 23.03 -21.61 -22.53
CA ALA A 511 23.40 -22.64 -21.57
C ALA A 511 24.41 -23.63 -22.15
N THR A 512 25.47 -23.95 -21.40
CA THR A 512 26.40 -25.01 -21.78
C THR A 512 25.74 -26.38 -21.65
N ALA A 513 26.19 -27.38 -22.42
CA ALA A 513 25.66 -28.74 -22.39
C ALA A 513 25.64 -29.36 -20.97
N GLY A 514 26.63 -29.00 -20.13
CA GLY A 514 26.68 -29.45 -18.74
C GLY A 514 25.54 -28.91 -17.86
N VAL A 515 25.08 -27.68 -18.09
CA VAL A 515 23.97 -27.05 -17.34
C VAL A 515 22.62 -27.69 -17.72
N LEU A 516 22.42 -28.01 -19.00
CA LEU A 516 21.23 -28.71 -19.47
C LEU A 516 21.16 -30.14 -18.91
N VAL A 517 22.30 -30.84 -18.80
CA VAL A 517 22.35 -32.17 -18.15
C VAL A 517 22.06 -32.06 -16.64
N ALA A 518 22.65 -31.07 -15.96
CA ALA A 518 22.41 -30.86 -14.53
C ALA A 518 20.92 -30.59 -14.22
N THR A 519 20.28 -29.71 -14.99
CA THR A 519 18.85 -29.38 -14.82
C THR A 519 17.92 -30.57 -15.08
N ARG A 520 18.27 -31.49 -15.99
CA ARG A 520 17.54 -32.76 -16.18
C ARG A 520 17.57 -33.64 -14.93
N TRP A 521 18.75 -33.81 -14.33
CA TRP A 521 18.90 -34.58 -13.10
C TRP A 521 18.19 -33.93 -11.91
N GLU A 522 18.33 -32.61 -11.76
CA GLU A 522 17.65 -31.82 -10.73
C GLU A 522 16.12 -31.96 -10.82
N PHE A 523 15.57 -31.83 -12.03
CA PHE A 523 14.14 -32.06 -12.28
C PHE A 523 13.72 -33.49 -11.93
N LEU A 524 14.46 -34.51 -12.42
CA LEU A 524 14.13 -35.91 -12.22
C LEU A 524 14.04 -36.27 -10.72
N VAL A 525 15.06 -35.89 -9.94
CA VAL A 525 15.11 -36.21 -8.51
C VAL A 525 13.99 -35.52 -7.76
N ALA A 526 13.71 -34.24 -8.03
CA ALA A 526 12.63 -33.50 -7.40
C ALA A 526 11.25 -34.07 -7.77
N ALA A 527 11.01 -34.40 -9.04
CA ALA A 527 9.76 -34.96 -9.54
C ALA A 527 9.48 -36.34 -8.95
N VAL A 528 10.47 -37.23 -8.91
CA VAL A 528 10.35 -38.57 -8.33
C VAL A 528 10.09 -38.50 -6.82
N ALA A 529 10.83 -37.65 -6.09
CA ALA A 529 10.62 -37.46 -4.66
C ALA A 529 9.20 -36.96 -4.35
N MET A 530 8.72 -35.96 -5.09
CA MET A 530 7.36 -35.42 -4.94
C MET A 530 6.29 -36.45 -5.30
N ALA A 531 6.46 -37.19 -6.39
CA ALA A 531 5.53 -38.25 -6.80
C ALA A 531 5.41 -39.35 -5.72
N ALA A 532 6.53 -39.84 -5.19
CA ALA A 532 6.56 -40.84 -4.14
C ALA A 532 5.89 -40.32 -2.85
N ALA A 533 6.20 -39.10 -2.43
CA ALA A 533 5.60 -38.48 -1.24
C ALA A 533 4.08 -38.29 -1.39
N ALA A 534 3.62 -37.84 -2.56
CA ALA A 534 2.20 -37.65 -2.85
C ALA A 534 1.43 -38.98 -2.89
N MET A 535 1.99 -40.02 -3.53
CA MET A 535 1.42 -41.37 -3.54
C MET A 535 1.30 -41.94 -2.12
N ALA A 536 2.36 -41.83 -1.31
CA ALA A 536 2.34 -42.28 0.09
C ALA A 536 1.27 -41.54 0.91
N TYR A 537 1.16 -40.22 0.74
CA TYR A 537 0.15 -39.40 1.41
C TYR A 537 -1.29 -39.82 1.07
N SER A 538 -1.56 -40.09 -0.21
CA SER A 538 -2.88 -40.53 -0.66
C SER A 538 -3.19 -41.96 -0.23
N LEU A 539 -2.24 -42.90 -0.36
CA LEU A 539 -2.44 -44.32 0.00
C LEU A 539 -2.63 -44.53 1.50
N PHE A 540 -1.85 -43.86 2.35
CA PHE A 540 -1.98 -44.01 3.81
C PHE A 540 -3.29 -43.46 4.37
N ARG A 541 -4.05 -42.71 3.57
CA ARG A 541 -5.35 -42.16 3.94
C ARG A 541 -6.54 -42.94 3.36
N LEU A 542 -6.29 -43.99 2.55
CA LEU A 542 -7.28 -44.93 2.03
C LEU A 542 -7.27 -46.24 2.87
N PRO A 543 -8.42 -46.87 3.22
CA PRO A 543 -9.81 -46.51 2.94
C PRO A 543 -10.56 -45.97 4.18
N ARG A 544 -11.48 -45.01 3.94
CA ARG A 544 -12.49 -44.56 4.93
C ARG A 544 -13.90 -44.97 4.49
N PRO A 545 -14.79 -45.31 5.44
CA PRO A 545 -16.16 -45.72 5.13
C PRO A 545 -17.08 -44.60 4.65
N SER A 546 -16.71 -43.30 4.77
CA SER A 546 -17.52 -42.20 4.22
C SER A 546 -16.75 -40.89 3.98
N GLY A 547 -16.93 -40.30 2.78
CA GLY A 547 -16.59 -38.93 2.42
C GLY A 547 -15.32 -38.73 1.57
N TYR A 548 -15.37 -37.75 0.66
CA TYR A 548 -14.22 -37.28 -0.14
C TYR A 548 -13.18 -36.59 0.76
N SER A 549 -11.92 -37.02 0.66
CA SER A 549 -10.79 -36.36 1.31
C SER A 549 -9.97 -35.57 0.30
N SER A 550 -9.52 -34.37 0.67
CA SER A 550 -8.58 -33.58 -0.15
C SER A 550 -7.29 -34.36 -0.46
N ALA A 551 -6.95 -35.37 0.35
CA ALA A 551 -5.79 -36.22 0.12
C ALA A 551 -5.89 -37.13 -1.11
N GLU A 552 -7.10 -37.52 -1.52
CA GLU A 552 -7.32 -38.36 -2.71
C GLU A 552 -6.99 -37.63 -4.00
N LEU A 553 -7.06 -36.28 -3.99
CA LEU A 553 -6.74 -35.44 -5.14
C LEU A 553 -5.24 -35.14 -5.27
N VAL A 554 -4.47 -35.27 -4.18
CA VAL A 554 -3.04 -34.87 -4.18
C VAL A 554 -2.23 -35.74 -5.13
N ALA A 555 -2.30 -37.07 -5.02
CA ALA A 555 -1.49 -37.96 -5.86
C ALA A 555 -1.80 -37.85 -7.37
N PRO A 556 -3.07 -37.87 -7.83
CA PRO A 556 -3.40 -37.71 -9.25
C PRO A 556 -2.92 -36.36 -9.82
N LEU A 557 -3.07 -35.26 -9.05
CA LEU A 557 -2.64 -33.94 -9.50
C LEU A 557 -1.11 -33.84 -9.59
N VAL A 558 -0.38 -34.31 -8.57
CA VAL A 558 1.09 -34.28 -8.58
C VAL A 558 1.64 -35.15 -9.72
N LEU A 559 1.10 -36.37 -9.91
CA LEU A 559 1.54 -37.29 -10.96
C LEU A 559 1.21 -36.75 -12.37
N GLY A 560 0.03 -36.17 -12.57
CA GLY A 560 -0.35 -35.56 -13.84
C GLY A 560 0.53 -34.34 -14.19
N ILE A 561 0.77 -33.45 -13.22
CA ILE A 561 1.65 -32.28 -13.42
C ILE A 561 3.09 -32.73 -13.66
N ALA A 562 3.59 -33.73 -12.93
CA ALA A 562 4.92 -34.29 -13.16
C ALA A 562 5.06 -34.92 -14.54
N ALA A 563 4.06 -35.66 -15.01
CA ALA A 563 4.03 -36.26 -16.36
C ALA A 563 4.05 -35.19 -17.46
N LEU A 564 3.27 -34.11 -17.31
CA LEU A 564 3.28 -32.97 -18.23
C LEU A 564 4.62 -32.22 -18.22
N SER A 565 5.21 -32.04 -17.03
CA SER A 565 6.48 -31.34 -16.86
C SER A 565 7.68 -32.15 -17.34
N ALA A 566 7.55 -33.49 -17.42
CA ALA A 566 8.59 -34.39 -17.89
C ALA A 566 8.75 -34.36 -19.42
N GLY A 567 7.69 -34.04 -20.17
CA GLY A 567 7.72 -33.93 -21.64
C GLY A 567 8.78 -32.94 -22.13
N PRO A 568 8.80 -31.69 -21.65
CA PRO A 568 9.83 -30.70 -21.99
C PRO A 568 11.27 -31.08 -21.64
N VAL A 569 11.48 -32.00 -20.69
CA VAL A 569 12.81 -32.30 -20.12
C VAL A 569 13.40 -33.60 -20.69
N PHE A 570 12.54 -34.60 -20.91
CA PHE A 570 12.89 -35.96 -21.32
C PHE A 570 12.10 -36.45 -22.54
N ASN A 571 11.44 -35.55 -23.27
CA ASN A 571 10.61 -35.84 -24.44
C ASN A 571 9.51 -36.89 -24.14
N ALA A 572 9.05 -37.64 -25.14
CA ALA A 572 7.98 -38.61 -24.99
C ALA A 572 8.30 -39.75 -24.00
N ALA A 573 9.59 -40.09 -23.85
CA ALA A 573 10.04 -41.09 -22.89
C ALA A 573 9.66 -40.70 -21.45
N GLY A 574 9.93 -39.46 -21.02
CA GLY A 574 9.57 -38.97 -19.69
C GLY A 574 8.06 -38.92 -19.45
N ALA A 575 7.31 -38.42 -20.44
CA ALA A 575 5.85 -38.34 -20.36
C ALA A 575 5.20 -39.74 -20.25
N SER A 576 5.70 -40.73 -21.00
CA SER A 576 5.16 -42.10 -20.97
C SER A 576 5.29 -42.76 -19.59
N VAL A 577 6.43 -42.60 -18.92
CA VAL A 577 6.65 -43.11 -17.56
C VAL A 577 5.72 -42.42 -16.55
N GLY A 578 5.57 -41.10 -16.64
CA GLY A 578 4.66 -40.35 -15.77
C GLY A 578 3.19 -40.78 -15.91
N TRP A 579 2.69 -40.93 -17.14
CA TRP A 579 1.32 -41.38 -17.40
C TRP A 579 1.11 -42.87 -17.05
N ALA A 580 2.13 -43.73 -17.21
CA ALA A 580 2.07 -45.12 -16.75
C ALA A 580 1.95 -45.21 -15.21
N LEU A 581 2.74 -44.43 -14.47
CA LEU A 581 2.67 -44.35 -13.01
C LEU A 581 1.32 -43.81 -12.52
N SER A 582 0.79 -42.77 -13.16
CA SER A 582 -0.57 -42.26 -12.87
C SER A 582 -1.65 -43.31 -13.12
N THR A 583 -1.58 -44.03 -14.25
CA THR A 583 -2.58 -45.06 -14.62
C THR A 583 -2.56 -46.23 -13.64
N THR A 584 -1.37 -46.74 -13.31
CA THR A 584 -1.19 -47.84 -12.34
C THR A 584 -1.65 -47.43 -10.94
N PHE A 585 -1.34 -46.22 -10.49
CA PHE A 585 -1.84 -45.68 -9.24
C PHE A 585 -3.37 -45.63 -9.19
N LEU A 586 -4.02 -45.05 -10.20
CA LEU A 586 -5.48 -44.88 -10.24
C LEU A 586 -6.22 -46.22 -10.30
N ILE A 587 -5.71 -47.20 -11.05
CA ILE A 587 -6.25 -48.57 -11.08
C ILE A 587 -6.10 -49.22 -9.71
N SER A 588 -4.91 -49.15 -9.10
CA SER A 588 -4.67 -49.75 -7.79
C SER A 588 -5.56 -49.13 -6.70
N ALA A 589 -5.65 -47.80 -6.63
CA ALA A 589 -6.52 -47.08 -5.68
C ALA A 589 -8.00 -47.42 -5.89
N GLY A 590 -8.45 -47.54 -7.14
CA GLY A 590 -9.82 -47.95 -7.50
C GLY A 590 -10.16 -49.41 -7.13
N LEU A 591 -9.16 -50.29 -7.06
CA LEU A 591 -9.31 -51.69 -6.63
C LEU A 591 -9.29 -51.85 -5.10
N PHE A 592 -8.58 -50.98 -4.37
CA PHE A 592 -8.51 -50.98 -2.90
C PHE A 592 -9.79 -50.43 -2.23
N LEU A 593 -10.72 -49.84 -2.98
CA LEU A 593 -11.99 -49.33 -2.47
C LEU A 593 -13.01 -50.46 -2.21
N PRO A 594 -13.63 -50.54 -1.02
CA PRO A 594 -14.61 -51.57 -0.70
C PRO A 594 -15.85 -51.49 -1.60
N SER A 595 -16.37 -52.65 -2.02
CA SER A 595 -17.46 -52.82 -2.99
C SER A 595 -18.82 -52.24 -2.57
N GLN A 596 -18.97 -51.83 -1.31
CA GLN A 596 -20.20 -51.26 -0.74
C GLN A 596 -20.21 -49.72 -0.67
N SER A 597 -19.16 -49.03 -1.11
CA SER A 597 -19.11 -47.55 -1.15
C SER A 597 -19.81 -47.00 -2.41
N GLU A 598 -20.44 -45.83 -2.28
CA GLU A 598 -21.26 -45.20 -3.32
C GLU A 598 -20.72 -45.41 -4.74
N SER A 599 -21.59 -45.93 -5.63
CA SER A 599 -21.20 -46.34 -6.99
C SER A 599 -20.35 -45.29 -7.72
N LEU A 600 -20.62 -43.99 -7.51
CA LEU A 600 -19.91 -42.87 -8.13
C LEU A 600 -18.45 -42.70 -7.70
N HIS A 601 -18.08 -43.02 -6.45
CA HIS A 601 -16.71 -42.82 -5.95
C HIS A 601 -15.71 -43.71 -6.69
N ARG A 602 -16.09 -44.97 -6.96
CA ARG A 602 -15.27 -45.91 -7.74
C ARG A 602 -15.23 -45.57 -9.24
N TRP A 603 -16.33 -45.03 -9.78
CA TRP A 603 -16.38 -44.56 -11.16
C TRP A 603 -15.40 -43.41 -11.43
N LEU A 604 -15.15 -42.52 -10.47
CA LEU A 604 -14.17 -41.44 -10.60
C LEU A 604 -12.74 -41.98 -10.82
N TYR A 605 -12.32 -43.00 -10.06
CA TYR A 605 -11.02 -43.65 -10.28
C TYR A 605 -10.94 -44.33 -11.65
N TRP A 606 -12.04 -44.95 -12.09
CA TRP A 606 -12.12 -45.57 -13.41
C TRP A 606 -12.02 -44.55 -14.55
N TRP A 607 -12.75 -43.44 -14.49
CA TRP A 607 -12.67 -42.37 -15.49
C TRP A 607 -11.30 -41.69 -15.49
N ALA A 608 -10.70 -41.47 -14.32
CA ALA A 608 -9.35 -40.92 -14.21
C ALA A 608 -8.30 -41.88 -14.79
N ALA A 609 -8.40 -43.18 -14.50
CA ALA A 609 -7.51 -44.20 -15.07
C ALA A 609 -7.62 -44.26 -16.60
N ARG A 610 -8.84 -44.12 -17.13
CA ARG A 610 -9.10 -44.07 -18.57
C ARG A 610 -8.50 -42.82 -19.24
N LEU A 611 -8.64 -41.65 -18.61
CA LEU A 611 -8.03 -40.44 -19.10
C LEU A 611 -6.50 -40.58 -19.12
N SER A 612 -5.94 -41.10 -18.03
CA SER A 612 -4.50 -41.36 -17.90
C SER A 612 -3.99 -42.39 -18.92
N SER A 613 -4.77 -43.43 -19.23
CA SER A 613 -4.40 -44.42 -20.24
C SER A 613 -4.46 -43.88 -21.68
N LEU A 614 -5.37 -42.95 -21.96
CA LEU A 614 -5.41 -42.24 -23.24
C LEU A 614 -4.16 -41.36 -23.41
N LEU A 615 -3.76 -40.64 -22.37
CA LEU A 615 -2.53 -39.83 -22.37
C LEU A 615 -1.26 -40.69 -22.45
N LEU A 616 -1.29 -41.89 -21.86
CA LEU A 616 -0.25 -42.89 -22.08
C LEU A 616 -0.18 -43.34 -23.54
N ALA A 617 -1.31 -43.60 -24.20
CA ALA A 617 -1.34 -43.96 -25.62
C ALA A 617 -0.78 -42.83 -26.51
N VAL A 618 -1.06 -41.57 -26.16
CA VAL A 618 -0.47 -40.39 -26.81
C VAL A 618 1.04 -40.37 -26.65
N ALA A 619 1.53 -40.54 -25.43
CA ALA A 619 2.97 -40.54 -25.15
C ALA A 619 3.70 -41.72 -25.82
N LEU A 620 3.08 -42.90 -25.88
CA LEU A 620 3.63 -44.07 -26.59
C LEU A 620 3.68 -43.85 -28.11
N PHE A 621 2.67 -43.20 -28.69
CA PHE A 621 2.72 -42.81 -30.10
C PHE A 621 3.84 -41.80 -30.37
N GLN A 622 4.01 -40.79 -29.51
CA GLN A 622 5.10 -39.83 -29.64
C GLN A 622 6.48 -40.51 -29.50
N LEU A 623 6.61 -41.47 -28.58
CA LEU A 623 7.82 -42.27 -28.43
C LEU A 623 8.11 -43.11 -29.69
N TRP A 624 7.08 -43.69 -30.30
CA TRP A 624 7.21 -44.39 -31.58
C TRP A 624 7.63 -43.45 -32.71
N ALA A 625 7.04 -42.25 -32.78
CA ALA A 625 7.38 -41.24 -33.78
C ALA A 625 8.81 -40.67 -33.60
N GLU A 626 9.29 -40.56 -32.37
CA GLU A 626 10.68 -40.18 -32.06
C GLU A 626 11.69 -41.28 -32.45
N ALA A 627 11.31 -42.55 -32.32
CA ALA A 627 12.16 -43.69 -32.65
C ALA A 627 12.21 -44.01 -34.16
N ASP A 628 11.08 -43.85 -34.87
CA ASP A 628 10.97 -44.02 -36.32
C ASP A 628 10.21 -42.84 -36.94
N PRO A 629 10.92 -41.85 -37.53
CA PRO A 629 10.28 -40.68 -38.11
C PRO A 629 9.43 -40.99 -39.35
N ALA A 630 9.52 -42.19 -39.93
CA ALA A 630 8.79 -42.58 -41.13
C ALA A 630 7.43 -43.26 -40.84
N THR A 631 6.89 -43.18 -39.61
CA THR A 631 5.60 -43.78 -39.15
C THR A 631 4.52 -43.96 -40.23
N GLN A 632 4.60 -45.04 -41.01
CA GLN A 632 3.69 -45.34 -42.12
C GLN A 632 3.04 -46.69 -41.93
N ILE A 633 1.72 -46.75 -42.11
CA ILE A 633 0.96 -47.99 -42.23
C ILE A 633 0.38 -48.02 -43.65
N ALA A 634 0.70 -49.07 -44.41
CA ALA A 634 0.27 -49.26 -45.80
C ALA A 634 0.51 -48.03 -46.73
N GLY A 635 1.68 -47.38 -46.58
CA GLY A 635 2.06 -46.21 -47.38
C GLY A 635 1.40 -44.89 -46.98
N THR A 636 0.65 -44.87 -45.87
CA THR A 636 0.03 -43.64 -45.32
C THR A 636 0.68 -43.27 -44.00
N THR A 637 1.01 -41.98 -43.84
CA THR A 637 1.57 -41.44 -42.58
C THR A 637 0.51 -41.49 -41.48
N VAL A 638 0.86 -42.08 -40.35
CA VAL A 638 -0.05 -42.26 -39.22
C VAL A 638 0.02 -41.04 -38.33
N ASN A 639 -1.09 -40.31 -38.22
CA ASN A 639 -1.19 -39.16 -37.32
C ASN A 639 -1.71 -39.58 -35.94
N LEU A 640 -1.27 -38.87 -34.90
CA LEU A 640 -1.73 -39.03 -33.50
C LEU A 640 -3.27 -39.13 -33.41
N GLY A 641 -3.94 -38.22 -34.11
CA GLY A 641 -5.40 -38.15 -34.08
C GLY A 641 -6.11 -39.34 -34.72
N LEU A 642 -5.49 -40.00 -35.70
CA LEU A 642 -6.00 -41.25 -36.29
C LEU A 642 -5.93 -42.39 -35.26
N VAL A 643 -4.81 -42.49 -34.52
CA VAL A 643 -4.61 -43.51 -33.47
C VAL A 643 -5.64 -43.35 -32.35
N ILE A 644 -5.86 -42.12 -31.89
CA ILE A 644 -6.85 -41.85 -30.84
C ILE A 644 -8.28 -42.14 -31.35
N MET A 645 -8.64 -41.74 -32.58
CA MET A 645 -9.96 -42.06 -33.16
C MET A 645 -10.19 -43.56 -33.25
N LEU A 646 -9.20 -44.31 -33.73
CA LEU A 646 -9.30 -45.77 -33.89
C LEU A 646 -9.35 -46.49 -32.53
N ALA A 647 -8.75 -45.92 -31.47
CA ALA A 647 -8.90 -46.42 -30.10
C ALA A 647 -10.31 -46.19 -29.50
N LEU A 648 -11.03 -45.16 -29.96
CA LEU A 648 -12.36 -44.79 -29.44
C LEU A 648 -13.53 -45.47 -30.16
N VAL A 649 -13.38 -45.81 -31.45
CA VAL A 649 -14.45 -46.44 -32.26
C VAL A 649 -14.93 -47.77 -31.65
N PRO A 650 -14.07 -48.74 -31.27
CA PRO A 650 -14.50 -49.97 -30.62
C PRO A 650 -15.24 -49.72 -29.30
N GLN A 651 -14.83 -48.68 -28.57
CA GLN A 651 -15.43 -48.32 -27.28
C GLN A 651 -16.87 -47.83 -27.47
N LEU A 652 -17.14 -47.04 -28.51
CA LEU A 652 -18.51 -46.62 -28.85
C LEU A 652 -19.38 -47.77 -29.36
N PHE A 653 -18.83 -48.73 -30.12
CA PHE A 653 -19.58 -49.93 -30.51
C PHE A 653 -19.95 -50.79 -29.31
N ILE A 654 -19.04 -50.97 -28.35
CA ILE A 654 -19.33 -51.70 -27.10
C ILE A 654 -20.46 -50.98 -26.33
N LEU A 655 -20.39 -49.65 -26.22
CA LEU A 655 -21.43 -48.85 -25.56
C LEU A 655 -22.78 -48.91 -26.31
N ALA A 656 -22.76 -48.85 -27.64
CA ALA A 656 -23.96 -49.00 -28.47
C ALA A 656 -24.59 -50.39 -28.36
N ALA A 657 -23.76 -51.45 -28.30
CA ALA A 657 -24.23 -52.83 -28.12
C ALA A 657 -24.83 -53.06 -26.73
N VAL A 658 -24.23 -52.50 -25.68
CA VAL A 658 -24.79 -52.52 -24.31
C VAL A 658 -26.12 -51.77 -24.24
N GLN A 659 -26.22 -50.63 -24.92
CA GLN A 659 -27.47 -49.85 -25.02
C GLN A 659 -28.56 -50.57 -25.82
N TRP A 660 -28.20 -51.23 -26.93
CA TRP A 660 -29.13 -52.05 -27.72
C TRP A 660 -29.71 -53.22 -26.91
N ARG A 661 -28.91 -53.79 -25.99
CA ARG A 661 -29.29 -54.91 -25.11
C ARG A 661 -30.13 -54.52 -23.89
N GLY A 662 -30.36 -53.24 -23.60
CA GLY A 662 -31.30 -52.84 -22.53
C GLY A 662 -30.71 -52.65 -21.12
N GLN A 663 -29.38 -52.67 -20.92
CA GLN A 663 -28.78 -52.62 -19.57
C GLN A 663 -28.51 -51.18 -19.09
N THR A 664 -29.16 -50.73 -18.02
CA THR A 664 -29.04 -49.36 -17.48
C THR A 664 -28.06 -49.27 -16.31
N ILE A 665 -26.79 -48.95 -16.57
CA ILE A 665 -25.80 -48.62 -15.52
C ILE A 665 -25.48 -47.12 -15.61
N THR A 666 -25.65 -46.38 -14.53
CA THR A 666 -25.51 -44.91 -14.49
C THR A 666 -24.11 -44.41 -14.87
N GLY A 667 -23.05 -45.11 -14.45
CA GLY A 667 -21.67 -44.75 -14.81
C GLY A 667 -21.34 -44.90 -16.30
N LEU A 668 -21.96 -45.87 -16.98
CA LEU A 668 -21.79 -46.11 -18.42
C LEU A 668 -22.48 -45.05 -19.29
N GLN A 669 -23.49 -44.35 -18.75
CA GLN A 669 -24.19 -43.26 -19.47
C GLN A 669 -23.30 -42.01 -19.58
N MET A 670 -22.62 -41.64 -18.49
CA MET A 670 -21.63 -40.55 -18.50
C MET A 670 -20.45 -40.91 -19.40
N ASP A 671 -20.06 -42.19 -19.39
CA ASP A 671 -18.98 -42.72 -20.23
C ASP A 671 -19.29 -42.63 -21.74
N ALA A 672 -20.55 -42.88 -22.13
CA ALA A 672 -21.02 -42.69 -23.50
C ALA A 672 -21.00 -41.20 -23.93
N GLY A 673 -21.37 -40.29 -23.04
CA GLY A 673 -21.25 -38.85 -23.31
C GLY A 673 -19.79 -38.41 -23.49
N VAL A 674 -18.90 -38.84 -22.59
CA VAL A 674 -17.47 -38.49 -22.62
C VAL A 674 -16.79 -39.05 -23.86
N THR A 675 -17.05 -40.31 -24.21
CA THR A 675 -16.49 -40.93 -25.43
C THR A 675 -16.94 -40.25 -26.71
N LEU A 676 -18.22 -39.91 -26.83
CA LEU A 676 -18.73 -39.14 -27.97
C LEU A 676 -18.02 -37.77 -28.05
N SER A 677 -17.94 -37.06 -26.93
CA SER A 677 -17.30 -35.74 -26.90
C SER A 677 -15.82 -35.79 -27.27
N LEU A 678 -15.12 -36.84 -26.82
CA LEU A 678 -13.69 -37.01 -27.06
C LEU A 678 -13.41 -37.53 -28.48
N LEU A 679 -14.26 -38.38 -29.03
CA LEU A 679 -14.21 -38.77 -30.45
C LEU A 679 -14.37 -37.55 -31.36
N VAL A 680 -15.37 -36.72 -31.08
CA VAL A 680 -15.62 -35.46 -31.80
C VAL A 680 -14.42 -34.52 -31.70
N LEU A 681 -13.87 -34.35 -30.49
CA LEU A 681 -12.70 -33.51 -30.24
C LEU A 681 -11.49 -33.99 -31.06
N VAL A 682 -11.24 -35.29 -31.05
CA VAL A 682 -10.10 -35.89 -31.77
C VAL A 682 -10.31 -35.78 -33.27
N ALA A 683 -11.52 -36.00 -33.77
CA ALA A 683 -11.85 -35.78 -35.17
C ALA A 683 -11.61 -34.31 -35.57
N ALA A 684 -12.00 -33.36 -34.72
CA ALA A 684 -11.80 -31.93 -34.98
C ALA A 684 -10.31 -31.56 -35.04
N VAL A 685 -9.52 -32.04 -34.08
CA VAL A 685 -8.06 -31.81 -34.06
C VAL A 685 -7.36 -32.46 -35.25
N SER A 686 -7.82 -33.64 -35.67
CA SER A 686 -7.24 -34.38 -36.80
C SER A 686 -7.56 -33.75 -38.15
N GLY A 687 -8.76 -33.19 -38.30
CA GLY A 687 -9.21 -32.54 -39.53
C GLY A 687 -8.48 -31.23 -39.84
N ILE A 688 -7.91 -30.58 -38.84
CA ILE A 688 -7.16 -29.32 -38.98
C ILE A 688 -5.76 -29.56 -39.62
N GLY A 689 -5.19 -30.76 -39.47
CA GLY A 689 -3.81 -31.04 -39.86
C GLY A 689 -3.60 -31.74 -41.21
N ASN A 690 -4.64 -32.31 -41.84
CA ASN A 690 -4.45 -33.23 -42.98
C ASN A 690 -5.35 -32.84 -44.17
N HIS A 691 -4.78 -32.15 -45.16
CA HIS A 691 -5.50 -31.69 -46.37
C HIS A 691 -5.45 -32.73 -47.52
N GLY A 692 -4.83 -33.89 -47.29
CA GLY A 692 -4.73 -34.96 -48.28
C GLY A 692 -5.88 -35.96 -48.18
N ALA A 693 -6.51 -36.28 -49.31
CA ALA A 693 -7.54 -37.32 -49.43
C ALA A 693 -6.94 -38.73 -49.29
N ASN A 694 -6.55 -39.11 -48.08
CA ASN A 694 -6.02 -40.44 -47.79
C ASN A 694 -7.17 -41.39 -47.44
N TRP A 695 -7.25 -42.53 -48.12
CA TRP A 695 -8.29 -43.55 -47.89
C TRP A 695 -8.42 -43.98 -46.42
N ALA A 696 -7.31 -44.06 -45.67
CA ALA A 696 -7.32 -44.39 -44.25
C ALA A 696 -8.12 -43.38 -43.39
N THR A 697 -8.05 -42.09 -43.72
CA THR A 697 -8.80 -41.03 -43.02
C THR A 697 -10.28 -41.07 -43.36
N LEU A 698 -10.63 -41.29 -44.63
CA LEU A 698 -12.00 -41.48 -45.11
C LEU A 698 -12.67 -42.66 -44.42
N VAL A 699 -11.97 -43.78 -44.29
CA VAL A 699 -12.48 -44.99 -43.63
C VAL A 699 -12.64 -44.77 -42.12
N ALA A 700 -11.65 -44.17 -41.45
CA ALA A 700 -11.73 -43.91 -40.00
C ALA A 700 -12.89 -42.96 -39.65
N VAL A 701 -13.04 -41.87 -40.41
CA VAL A 701 -14.12 -40.89 -40.23
C VAL A 701 -15.48 -41.48 -40.60
N GLY A 702 -15.56 -42.28 -41.67
CA GLY A 702 -16.77 -42.99 -42.05
C GLY A 702 -17.22 -43.98 -40.99
N LEU A 703 -16.30 -44.78 -40.44
CA LEU A 703 -16.58 -45.72 -39.33
C LEU A 703 -17.01 -44.97 -38.06
N ALA A 704 -16.41 -43.82 -37.76
CA ALA A 704 -16.83 -42.97 -36.65
C ALA A 704 -18.25 -42.40 -36.86
N ALA A 705 -18.58 -41.93 -38.07
CA ALA A 705 -19.92 -41.45 -38.43
C ALA A 705 -20.98 -42.55 -38.27
N VAL A 706 -20.65 -43.77 -38.71
CA VAL A 706 -21.52 -44.96 -38.56
C VAL A 706 -21.67 -45.37 -37.10
N ALA A 707 -20.60 -45.35 -36.31
CA ALA A 707 -20.66 -45.63 -34.88
C ALA A 707 -21.58 -44.64 -34.14
N ILE A 708 -21.48 -43.33 -34.44
CA ILE A 708 -22.38 -42.31 -33.87
C ILE A 708 -23.81 -42.48 -34.39
N ALA A 709 -23.99 -42.75 -35.69
CA ALA A 709 -25.31 -42.98 -36.29
C ALA A 709 -26.03 -44.18 -35.65
N SER A 710 -25.33 -45.30 -35.44
CA SER A 710 -25.89 -46.50 -34.81
C SER A 710 -26.32 -46.23 -33.36
N LEU A 711 -25.54 -45.45 -32.60
CA LEU A 711 -25.91 -44.99 -31.26
C LEU A 711 -27.14 -44.06 -31.30
N SER A 712 -27.22 -43.14 -32.27
CA SER A 712 -28.36 -42.23 -32.44
C SER A 712 -29.67 -42.96 -32.76
N ILE A 713 -29.60 -43.98 -33.61
CA ILE A 713 -30.73 -44.82 -33.99
C ILE A 713 -31.19 -45.66 -32.79
N ALA A 714 -30.26 -46.26 -32.06
CA ALA A 714 -30.56 -47.01 -30.84
C ALA A 714 -31.24 -46.14 -29.77
N GLY A 715 -30.81 -44.88 -29.62
CA GLY A 715 -31.37 -43.92 -28.67
C GLY A 715 -32.73 -43.33 -29.07
N ALA A 716 -32.95 -43.03 -30.36
CA ALA A 716 -34.15 -42.34 -30.85
C ALA A 716 -35.38 -43.26 -31.00
N LEU A 717 -35.16 -44.56 -31.27
CA LEU A 717 -36.24 -45.53 -31.50
C LEU A 717 -36.79 -46.18 -30.21
N ARG A 718 -36.09 -46.06 -29.06
CA ARG A 718 -36.55 -46.64 -27.77
C ARG A 718 -36.69 -45.56 -26.69
N ALA A 719 -37.92 -45.38 -26.19
CA ALA A 719 -38.34 -44.30 -25.30
C ALA A 719 -37.93 -44.43 -23.81
N VAL A 720 -37.08 -45.42 -23.43
CA VAL A 720 -36.82 -45.79 -22.02
C VAL A 720 -35.53 -45.15 -21.45
N TRP A 721 -34.80 -44.35 -22.23
CA TRP A 721 -33.45 -43.88 -21.87
C TRP A 721 -33.38 -42.38 -21.57
N PRO A 722 -32.46 -41.95 -20.67
CA PRO A 722 -32.32 -40.54 -20.31
C PRO A 722 -31.90 -39.67 -21.49
N ALA A 723 -32.43 -38.44 -21.48
CA ALA A 723 -32.27 -37.42 -22.52
C ALA A 723 -30.82 -37.22 -23.00
N VAL A 724 -29.82 -37.36 -22.12
CA VAL A 724 -28.41 -37.06 -22.41
C VAL A 724 -27.87 -37.81 -23.64
N VAL A 725 -28.16 -39.10 -23.78
CA VAL A 725 -27.66 -39.90 -24.92
C VAL A 725 -28.45 -39.62 -26.19
N GLN A 726 -29.76 -39.37 -26.07
CA GLN A 726 -30.64 -39.04 -27.20
C GLN A 726 -30.26 -37.72 -27.87
N TRP A 727 -29.74 -36.75 -27.08
CA TRP A 727 -29.27 -35.46 -27.59
C TRP A 727 -27.79 -35.44 -27.96
N ALA A 728 -26.95 -36.26 -27.32
CA ALA A 728 -25.50 -36.28 -27.57
C ALA A 728 -25.13 -36.82 -28.95
N ALA A 729 -25.88 -37.78 -29.49
CA ALA A 729 -25.54 -38.38 -30.78
C ALA A 729 -25.80 -37.42 -31.98
N PRO A 730 -26.95 -36.73 -32.11
CA PRO A 730 -27.14 -35.70 -33.14
C PRO A 730 -26.12 -34.56 -33.05
N ALA A 731 -25.77 -34.15 -31.82
CA ALA A 731 -24.74 -33.14 -31.59
C ALA A 731 -23.35 -33.63 -32.05
N ALA A 732 -23.01 -34.90 -31.78
CA ALA A 732 -21.75 -35.49 -32.21
C ALA A 732 -21.67 -35.64 -33.74
N MET A 733 -22.79 -35.93 -34.42
CA MET A 733 -22.86 -35.97 -35.88
C MET A 733 -22.60 -34.60 -36.50
N LEU A 734 -23.26 -33.55 -35.99
CA LEU A 734 -23.00 -32.17 -36.42
C LEU A 734 -21.55 -31.77 -36.20
N ALA A 735 -20.97 -32.16 -35.06
CA ALA A 735 -19.59 -31.83 -34.76
C ALA A 735 -18.60 -32.60 -35.65
N LEU A 736 -18.92 -33.83 -36.06
CA LEU A 736 -18.12 -34.57 -37.03
C LEU A 736 -18.10 -33.91 -38.41
N VAL A 737 -19.20 -33.29 -38.86
CA VAL A 737 -19.23 -32.50 -40.10
C VAL A 737 -18.22 -31.37 -40.05
N LEU A 738 -18.20 -30.61 -38.95
CA LEU A 738 -17.27 -29.50 -38.76
C LEU A 738 -15.82 -29.99 -38.80
N SER A 739 -15.55 -31.16 -38.23
CA SER A 739 -14.24 -31.81 -38.26
C SER A 739 -13.79 -32.27 -39.65
N CYS A 740 -14.70 -32.43 -40.61
CA CYS A 740 -14.39 -32.92 -41.95
C CYS A 740 -14.27 -31.81 -42.99
N ALA A 741 -14.45 -30.54 -42.60
CA ALA A 741 -14.54 -29.39 -43.50
C ALA A 741 -13.34 -29.24 -44.46
N GLY A 742 -12.14 -29.70 -44.07
CA GLY A 742 -10.92 -29.62 -44.88
C GLY A 742 -10.79 -30.69 -45.98
N SER A 743 -11.64 -31.72 -46.00
CA SER A 743 -11.61 -32.76 -47.03
C SER A 743 -12.98 -32.91 -47.68
N ASN A 744 -13.13 -32.37 -48.89
CA ASN A 744 -14.41 -32.34 -49.61
C ASN A 744 -15.03 -33.75 -49.72
N GLY A 745 -14.21 -34.79 -49.93
CA GLY A 745 -14.65 -36.18 -50.00
C GLY A 745 -15.24 -36.72 -48.70
N ALA A 746 -14.58 -36.53 -47.55
CA ALA A 746 -15.11 -37.04 -46.28
C ALA A 746 -16.34 -36.24 -45.82
N LEU A 747 -16.33 -34.93 -46.07
CA LEU A 747 -17.42 -34.03 -45.74
C LEU A 747 -18.72 -34.41 -46.46
N ILE A 748 -18.65 -34.70 -47.76
CA ILE A 748 -19.80 -35.14 -48.54
C ILE A 748 -20.36 -36.46 -48.01
N VAL A 749 -19.50 -37.44 -47.70
CA VAL A 749 -19.93 -38.74 -47.15
C VAL A 749 -20.62 -38.58 -45.80
N VAL A 750 -20.05 -37.79 -44.88
CA VAL A 750 -20.63 -37.53 -43.56
C VAL A 750 -21.94 -36.76 -43.66
N LEU A 751 -22.01 -35.70 -44.49
CA LEU A 751 -23.24 -34.93 -44.72
C LEU A 751 -24.34 -35.78 -45.34
N ALA A 752 -24.01 -36.65 -46.31
CA ALA A 752 -24.97 -37.56 -46.91
C ALA A 752 -25.54 -38.56 -45.87
N ILE A 753 -24.69 -39.14 -45.01
CA ILE A 753 -25.11 -40.02 -43.92
C ILE A 753 -26.03 -39.27 -42.94
N ILE A 754 -25.75 -37.99 -42.63
CA ILE A 754 -26.57 -37.17 -41.73
C ILE A 754 -27.91 -36.80 -42.34
N VAL A 755 -27.95 -36.41 -43.63
CA VAL A 755 -29.19 -36.12 -44.34
C VAL A 755 -30.08 -37.37 -44.40
N ALA A 756 -29.50 -38.53 -44.70
CA ALA A 756 -30.23 -39.80 -44.74
C ALA A 756 -30.77 -40.21 -43.36
N THR A 757 -29.94 -40.17 -42.32
CA THR A 757 -30.32 -40.58 -40.96
C THR A 757 -31.29 -39.59 -40.31
N SER A 758 -31.00 -38.29 -40.33
CA SER A 758 -31.87 -37.27 -39.75
C SER A 758 -33.16 -37.09 -40.53
N GLY A 759 -33.12 -37.15 -41.87
CA GLY A 759 -34.33 -37.13 -42.71
C GLY A 759 -35.29 -38.27 -42.37
N GLY A 760 -34.79 -39.51 -42.20
CA GLY A 760 -35.60 -40.64 -41.76
C GLY A 760 -36.17 -40.49 -40.34
N LEU A 761 -35.42 -39.87 -39.43
CA LEU A 761 -35.83 -39.66 -38.04
C LEU A 761 -36.85 -38.52 -37.87
N THR A 762 -36.93 -37.53 -38.78
CA THR A 762 -37.99 -36.50 -38.74
C THR A 762 -39.40 -37.08 -38.81
N LEU A 763 -39.57 -38.21 -39.52
CA LEU A 763 -40.85 -38.87 -39.70
C LEU A 763 -41.11 -39.95 -38.64
N LYS A 764 -40.06 -40.60 -38.11
CA LYS A 764 -40.17 -41.81 -37.26
C LYS A 764 -39.83 -41.60 -35.79
N ALA A 765 -39.30 -40.44 -35.39
CA ALA A 765 -38.94 -40.20 -33.99
C ALA A 765 -40.17 -40.18 -33.06
N THR A 766 -39.96 -40.63 -31.82
CA THR A 766 -41.01 -40.85 -30.82
C THR A 766 -41.55 -39.57 -30.20
N THR A 767 -40.75 -38.51 -30.09
CA THR A 767 -41.15 -37.23 -29.47
C THR A 767 -41.16 -36.05 -30.46
N PRO A 768 -42.08 -35.08 -30.32
CA PRO A 768 -42.19 -33.93 -31.23
C PRO A 768 -40.97 -33.01 -31.19
N VAL A 769 -40.27 -32.95 -30.05
CA VAL A 769 -39.01 -32.20 -29.89
C VAL A 769 -37.90 -32.83 -30.73
N LEU A 770 -37.77 -34.17 -30.71
CA LEU A 770 -36.76 -34.88 -31.50
C LEU A 770 -37.02 -34.72 -33.00
N ARG A 771 -38.29 -34.73 -33.43
CA ARG A 771 -38.67 -34.47 -34.84
C ARG A 771 -38.25 -33.07 -35.28
N GLY A 772 -38.52 -32.05 -34.47
CA GLY A 772 -38.11 -30.68 -34.74
C GLY A 772 -36.59 -30.50 -34.81
N VAL A 773 -35.84 -31.19 -33.95
CA VAL A 773 -34.36 -31.16 -33.97
C VAL A 773 -33.79 -31.88 -35.20
N HIS A 774 -34.27 -33.08 -35.53
CA HIS A 774 -33.83 -33.75 -36.75
C HIS A 774 -34.22 -32.98 -38.02
N PHE A 775 -35.33 -32.23 -38.00
CA PHE A 775 -35.75 -31.36 -39.10
C PHE A 775 -34.77 -30.19 -39.27
N MET A 776 -34.35 -29.58 -38.17
CA MET A 776 -33.32 -28.55 -38.16
C MET A 776 -31.97 -29.09 -38.67
N VAL A 777 -31.52 -30.24 -38.18
CA VAL A 777 -30.25 -30.90 -38.57
C VAL A 777 -30.26 -31.25 -40.06
N ALA A 778 -31.37 -31.82 -40.56
CA ALA A 778 -31.50 -32.17 -41.97
C ALA A 778 -31.42 -30.94 -42.88
N ARG A 779 -32.05 -29.82 -42.49
CA ARG A 779 -31.99 -28.56 -43.26
C ARG A 779 -30.60 -27.97 -43.31
N LEU A 780 -29.93 -27.88 -42.16
CA LEU A 780 -28.55 -27.39 -42.07
C LEU A 780 -27.60 -28.25 -42.92
N ALA A 781 -27.69 -29.57 -42.76
CA ALA A 781 -26.87 -30.53 -43.51
C ALA A 781 -27.15 -30.46 -45.02
N LEU A 782 -28.40 -30.22 -45.43
CA LEU A 782 -28.75 -30.03 -46.84
C LEU A 782 -28.16 -28.74 -47.42
N THR A 783 -28.23 -27.60 -46.71
CA THR A 783 -27.55 -26.36 -47.14
C THR A 783 -26.05 -26.52 -47.26
N ALA A 784 -25.44 -27.20 -46.30
CA ALA A 784 -24.01 -27.47 -46.31
C ALA A 784 -23.62 -28.39 -47.48
N LEU A 785 -24.41 -29.43 -47.75
CA LEU A 785 -24.20 -30.35 -48.86
C LEU A 785 -24.31 -29.61 -50.22
N VAL A 786 -25.29 -28.73 -50.37
CA VAL A 786 -25.44 -27.90 -51.59
C VAL A 786 -24.27 -26.94 -51.74
N GLY A 787 -23.82 -26.28 -50.66
CA GLY A 787 -22.69 -25.35 -50.70
C GLY A 787 -21.36 -26.05 -51.05
N VAL A 788 -21.06 -27.19 -50.42
CA VAL A 788 -19.84 -27.98 -50.66
C VAL A 788 -19.87 -28.60 -52.05
N GLY A 789 -21.01 -29.13 -52.47
CA GLY A 789 -21.19 -29.67 -53.83
C GLY A 789 -21.03 -28.59 -54.91
N ALA A 790 -21.61 -27.41 -54.70
CA ALA A 790 -21.44 -26.26 -55.60
C ALA A 790 -19.98 -25.81 -55.66
N ALA A 791 -19.27 -25.78 -54.53
CA ALA A 791 -17.86 -25.44 -54.47
C ALA A 791 -16.97 -26.44 -55.23
N GLN A 792 -17.31 -27.74 -55.20
CA GLN A 792 -16.57 -28.76 -55.93
C GLN A 792 -16.85 -28.76 -57.44
N LEU A 793 -18.06 -28.36 -57.85
CA LEU A 793 -18.50 -28.45 -59.25
C LEU A 793 -18.29 -27.17 -60.07
N LEU A 794 -18.38 -25.98 -59.46
CA LEU A 794 -18.44 -24.69 -60.19
C LEU A 794 -17.15 -23.84 -60.14
N ASP A 795 -16.14 -24.22 -59.35
CA ASP A 795 -14.78 -23.65 -59.29
C ASP A 795 -14.69 -22.09 -59.24
N SER A 796 -15.75 -21.41 -58.78
CA SER A 796 -15.83 -19.94 -58.70
C SER A 796 -16.45 -19.49 -57.36
N PRO A 797 -15.73 -18.71 -56.53
CA PRO A 797 -16.19 -18.32 -55.19
C PRO A 797 -17.38 -17.34 -55.22
N ALA A 798 -17.55 -16.59 -56.31
CA ALA A 798 -18.71 -15.69 -56.47
C ALA A 798 -20.00 -16.49 -56.76
N VAL A 799 -19.90 -17.54 -57.57
CA VAL A 799 -21.05 -18.37 -57.91
C VAL A 799 -21.46 -19.24 -56.72
N THR A 800 -20.51 -19.74 -55.93
CA THR A 800 -20.80 -20.56 -54.74
C THR A 800 -21.52 -19.77 -53.64
N THR A 801 -21.13 -18.53 -53.40
CA THR A 801 -21.72 -17.66 -52.36
C THR A 801 -23.09 -17.11 -52.78
N LEU A 802 -23.26 -16.79 -54.08
CA LEU A 802 -24.57 -16.45 -54.64
C LEU A 802 -25.53 -17.66 -54.64
N THR A 803 -25.08 -18.86 -55.00
CA THR A 803 -25.91 -20.08 -54.94
C THR A 803 -26.30 -20.42 -53.50
N LEU A 804 -25.39 -20.22 -52.53
CA LEU A 804 -25.70 -20.38 -51.10
C LEU A 804 -26.71 -19.32 -50.61
N THR A 805 -26.61 -18.07 -51.06
CA THR A 805 -27.57 -17.00 -50.77
C THR A 805 -28.96 -17.35 -51.30
N VAL A 806 -29.06 -17.86 -52.53
CA VAL A 806 -30.31 -18.37 -53.12
C VAL A 806 -30.86 -19.55 -52.33
N ALA A 807 -30.00 -20.51 -51.94
CA ALA A 807 -30.41 -21.66 -51.12
C ALA A 807 -30.98 -21.22 -49.75
N LEU A 808 -30.36 -20.22 -49.10
CA LEU A 808 -30.84 -19.67 -47.83
C LEU A 808 -32.17 -18.91 -48.00
N LEU A 809 -32.36 -18.15 -49.09
CA LEU A 809 -33.64 -17.51 -49.42
C LEU A 809 -34.75 -18.55 -49.63
N LEU A 810 -34.43 -19.66 -50.33
CA LEU A 810 -35.36 -20.77 -50.54
C LEU A 810 -35.68 -21.49 -49.21
N GLN A 811 -34.73 -21.56 -48.29
CA GLN A 811 -34.99 -22.06 -46.94
C GLN A 811 -35.88 -21.12 -46.11
N VAL A 812 -35.81 -19.80 -46.28
CA VAL A 812 -36.77 -18.86 -45.67
C VAL A 812 -38.18 -19.10 -46.22
N LEU A 813 -38.31 -19.42 -47.50
CA LEU A 813 -39.59 -19.81 -48.11
C LEU A 813 -40.12 -21.14 -47.54
N VAL A 814 -39.26 -22.15 -47.39
CA VAL A 814 -39.60 -23.43 -46.73
C VAL A 814 -40.06 -23.20 -45.29
N GLN A 815 -39.42 -22.27 -44.57
CA GLN A 815 -39.81 -21.88 -43.22
C GLN A 815 -41.19 -21.23 -43.18
N TYR A 816 -41.47 -20.33 -44.11
CA TYR A 816 -42.77 -19.67 -44.26
C TYR A 816 -43.89 -20.68 -44.54
N LEU A 817 -43.64 -21.66 -45.42
CA LEU A 817 -44.60 -22.73 -45.76
C LEU A 817 -44.83 -23.71 -44.59
N ALA A 818 -43.77 -24.06 -43.86
CA ALA A 818 -43.85 -24.94 -42.68
C ALA A 818 -44.67 -24.32 -41.53
N GLN A 819 -44.67 -22.99 -41.40
CA GLN A 819 -45.44 -22.27 -40.37
C GLN A 819 -46.90 -22.01 -40.75
N ARG A 820 -47.23 -21.97 -42.06
CA ARG A 820 -48.58 -21.60 -42.55
C ARG A 820 -49.50 -22.78 -42.84
N THR A 821 -48.96 -23.96 -43.15
CA THR A 821 -49.74 -25.14 -43.52
C THR A 821 -50.17 -25.98 -42.30
N LYS A 822 -51.21 -26.81 -42.45
CA LYS A 822 -51.65 -27.79 -41.41
C LYS A 822 -50.54 -28.78 -40.99
N ALA A 823 -49.40 -28.79 -41.69
CA ALA A 823 -48.20 -29.56 -41.37
C ALA A 823 -47.42 -29.02 -40.15
N ALA A 824 -47.77 -27.85 -39.60
CA ALA A 824 -47.11 -27.28 -38.41
C ALA A 824 -47.09 -28.25 -37.22
N HIS A 825 -48.14 -29.07 -37.03
CA HIS A 825 -48.20 -30.09 -35.97
C HIS A 825 -47.35 -31.35 -36.25
N LEU A 826 -46.98 -31.60 -37.51
CA LEU A 826 -46.20 -32.78 -37.92
C LEU A 826 -44.68 -32.54 -37.84
N VAL A 827 -44.24 -31.29 -37.98
CA VAL A 827 -42.82 -30.93 -38.14
C VAL A 827 -42.09 -30.67 -36.81
N GLY A 828 -42.79 -30.23 -35.75
CA GLY A 828 -42.22 -30.07 -34.41
C GLY A 828 -42.74 -28.86 -33.62
N GLU A 829 -42.11 -28.55 -32.49
CA GLU A 829 -42.51 -27.43 -31.64
C GLU A 829 -42.26 -26.04 -32.28
N PRO A 830 -43.13 -25.04 -32.00
CA PRO A 830 -43.01 -23.68 -32.56
C PRO A 830 -41.72 -22.96 -32.14
N VAL A 831 -41.15 -23.31 -30.99
CA VAL A 831 -39.88 -22.75 -30.51
C VAL A 831 -38.71 -23.19 -31.40
N LEU A 832 -38.65 -24.49 -31.76
CA LEU A 832 -37.61 -25.03 -32.64
C LEU A 832 -37.71 -24.47 -34.06
N LEU A 833 -38.94 -24.20 -34.53
CA LEU A 833 -39.14 -23.50 -35.80
C LEU A 833 -38.60 -22.06 -35.74
N ARG A 834 -38.80 -21.33 -34.64
CA ARG A 834 -38.21 -20.00 -34.45
C ARG A 834 -36.67 -20.06 -34.44
N ILE A 835 -36.08 -21.05 -33.76
CA ILE A 835 -34.63 -21.28 -33.76
C ILE A 835 -34.10 -21.55 -35.17
N SER A 836 -34.80 -22.38 -35.95
CA SER A 836 -34.41 -22.68 -37.33
C SER A 836 -34.42 -21.45 -38.25
N LEU A 837 -35.36 -20.51 -38.06
CA LEU A 837 -35.37 -19.23 -38.78
C LEU A 837 -34.15 -18.38 -38.45
N TRP A 838 -33.81 -18.26 -37.17
CA TRP A 838 -32.64 -17.51 -36.72
C TRP A 838 -31.31 -18.12 -37.21
N LEU A 839 -31.25 -19.44 -37.37
CA LEU A 839 -30.10 -20.12 -38.00
C LEU A 839 -29.95 -19.79 -39.49
N VAL A 840 -31.05 -19.66 -40.22
CA VAL A 840 -31.03 -19.25 -41.63
C VAL A 840 -30.59 -17.78 -41.76
N LEU A 841 -31.14 -16.90 -40.91
CA LEU A 841 -30.73 -15.49 -40.86
C LEU A 841 -29.25 -15.35 -40.44
N GLY A 842 -28.78 -16.16 -39.50
CA GLY A 842 -27.36 -16.23 -39.13
C GLY A 842 -26.48 -16.75 -40.27
N GLY A 843 -26.96 -17.73 -41.05
CA GLY A 843 -26.31 -18.18 -42.27
C GLY A 843 -26.12 -17.05 -43.28
N GLN A 844 -27.12 -16.18 -43.45
CA GLN A 844 -27.04 -15.02 -44.35
C GLN A 844 -26.03 -13.96 -43.90
N VAL A 845 -25.80 -13.81 -42.59
CA VAL A 845 -24.72 -12.96 -42.06
C VAL A 845 -23.33 -13.50 -42.42
N LEU A 846 -23.19 -14.83 -42.45
CA LEU A 846 -21.89 -15.49 -42.66
C LEU A 846 -21.44 -15.51 -44.12
N VAL A 847 -22.36 -15.43 -45.09
CA VAL A 847 -22.03 -15.48 -46.53
C VAL A 847 -21.05 -14.37 -46.98
N PRO A 848 -21.30 -13.07 -46.69
CA PRO A 848 -20.38 -12.01 -47.09
C PRO A 848 -19.01 -12.12 -46.43
N VAL A 849 -18.96 -12.65 -45.21
CA VAL A 849 -17.70 -12.92 -44.50
C VAL A 849 -16.96 -14.08 -45.16
N ALA A 850 -17.67 -15.14 -45.55
CA ALA A 850 -17.10 -16.29 -46.24
C ALA A 850 -16.54 -15.89 -47.61
N TYR A 851 -17.25 -15.07 -48.38
CA TYR A 851 -16.77 -14.55 -49.66
C TYR A 851 -15.47 -13.75 -49.50
N HIS A 852 -15.41 -12.85 -48.51
CA HIS A 852 -14.20 -12.06 -48.21
C HIS A 852 -13.00 -12.95 -47.88
N GLN A 853 -13.19 -13.99 -47.07
CA GLN A 853 -12.12 -14.94 -46.72
C GLN A 853 -11.67 -15.78 -47.93
N LEU A 854 -12.61 -16.26 -48.75
CA LEU A 854 -12.34 -17.07 -49.94
C LEU A 854 -11.61 -16.31 -51.05
N THR A 855 -11.78 -14.98 -51.10
CA THR A 855 -11.16 -14.12 -52.12
C THR A 855 -9.85 -13.48 -51.68
N GLY A 856 -9.38 -13.73 -50.45
CA GLY A 856 -8.12 -13.18 -49.93
C GLY A 856 -8.19 -11.68 -49.57
N GLY A 857 -9.40 -11.15 -49.37
CA GLY A 857 -9.64 -9.77 -48.96
C GLY A 857 -9.95 -8.79 -50.10
N PHE A 858 -10.28 -7.54 -49.76
CA PHE A 858 -10.61 -6.47 -50.72
C PHE A 858 -9.36 -5.88 -51.41
N ALA A 859 -8.48 -6.72 -51.95
CA ALA A 859 -7.24 -6.29 -52.55
C ALA A 859 -7.48 -5.49 -53.85
N ALA A 860 -6.92 -4.27 -53.86
CA ALA A 860 -6.97 -3.21 -54.86
C ALA A 860 -8.25 -2.34 -54.91
N GLN A 861 -8.04 -1.02 -54.90
CA GLN A 861 -9.06 -0.02 -55.19
C GLN A 861 -9.54 -0.21 -56.64
N GLY A 862 -10.84 -0.47 -56.83
CA GLY A 862 -11.49 -0.50 -58.15
C GLY A 862 -11.85 -1.87 -58.75
N THR A 863 -11.72 -3.00 -58.04
CA THR A 863 -12.07 -4.32 -58.60
C THR A 863 -13.57 -4.66 -58.47
N ALA A 864 -14.11 -5.31 -59.51
CA ALA A 864 -15.48 -5.79 -59.65
C ALA A 864 -15.87 -6.95 -58.68
N LEU A 865 -15.20 -7.10 -57.53
CA LEU A 865 -15.47 -8.14 -56.53
C LEU A 865 -16.26 -7.61 -55.33
N ARG A 866 -16.31 -6.28 -55.14
CA ARG A 866 -16.99 -5.64 -53.99
C ARG A 866 -18.52 -5.63 -54.09
N TRP A 867 -19.07 -5.75 -55.30
CA TRP A 867 -20.53 -5.73 -55.50
C TRP A 867 -21.21 -7.00 -54.96
N VAL A 868 -20.50 -8.14 -54.93
CA VAL A 868 -21.04 -9.42 -54.41
C VAL A 868 -21.35 -9.27 -52.92
N VAL A 869 -20.40 -8.76 -52.14
CA VAL A 869 -20.60 -8.46 -50.70
C VAL A 869 -21.70 -7.43 -50.49
N ALA A 870 -21.78 -6.40 -51.33
CA ALA A 870 -22.84 -5.39 -51.25
C ALA A 870 -24.23 -5.99 -51.51
N VAL A 871 -24.36 -6.89 -52.51
CA VAL A 871 -25.61 -7.60 -52.82
C VAL A 871 -26.00 -8.55 -51.68
N GLU A 872 -25.04 -9.24 -51.06
CA GLU A 872 -25.29 -10.14 -49.93
C GLU A 872 -25.71 -9.38 -48.65
N LEU A 873 -25.08 -8.24 -48.36
CA LEU A 873 -25.48 -7.37 -47.25
C LEU A 873 -26.85 -6.73 -47.50
N LEU A 874 -27.17 -6.39 -48.75
CA LEU A 874 -28.50 -5.92 -49.13
C LEU A 874 -29.54 -7.03 -48.98
N ALA A 875 -29.22 -8.26 -49.40
CA ALA A 875 -30.09 -9.41 -49.21
C ALA A 875 -30.36 -9.66 -47.71
N LEU A 876 -29.34 -9.55 -46.86
CA LEU A 876 -29.47 -9.63 -45.39
C LEU A 876 -30.36 -8.52 -44.81
N ALA A 877 -30.23 -7.28 -45.30
CA ALA A 877 -31.07 -6.16 -44.85
C ALA A 877 -32.54 -6.38 -45.26
N VAL A 878 -32.79 -6.81 -46.49
CA VAL A 878 -34.14 -7.13 -46.99
C VAL A 878 -34.75 -8.30 -46.22
N THR A 879 -33.98 -9.36 -45.93
CA THR A 879 -34.49 -10.52 -45.19
C THR A 879 -34.73 -10.21 -43.71
N ALA A 880 -33.96 -9.30 -43.11
CA ALA A 880 -34.21 -8.79 -41.77
C ALA A 880 -35.54 -8.00 -41.70
N VAL A 881 -35.81 -7.16 -42.70
CA VAL A 881 -37.09 -6.42 -42.82
C VAL A 881 -38.25 -7.39 -43.06
N VAL A 882 -38.07 -8.38 -43.93
CA VAL A 882 -39.07 -9.42 -44.19
C VAL A 882 -39.36 -10.26 -42.93
N ALA A 883 -38.33 -10.63 -42.16
CA ALA A 883 -38.51 -11.36 -40.91
C ALA A 883 -39.25 -10.52 -39.84
N GLN A 884 -39.06 -9.21 -39.84
CA GLN A 884 -39.79 -8.29 -38.97
C GLN A 884 -41.25 -8.13 -39.37
N LEU A 885 -41.55 -7.97 -40.67
CA LEU A 885 -42.89 -7.69 -41.18
C LEU A 885 -43.76 -8.94 -41.34
N LEU A 886 -43.20 -10.05 -41.85
CA LEU A 886 -43.96 -11.25 -42.22
C LEU A 886 -43.86 -12.40 -41.20
N LEU A 887 -42.81 -12.44 -40.37
CA LEU A 887 -42.57 -13.49 -39.36
C LEU A 887 -42.63 -12.97 -37.91
N SER A 888 -43.00 -11.70 -37.73
CA SER A 888 -43.18 -11.02 -36.44
C SER A 888 -41.94 -11.06 -35.52
N GLN A 889 -40.72 -11.14 -36.07
CA GLN A 889 -39.47 -11.16 -35.29
C GLN A 889 -38.83 -9.76 -35.25
N ARG A 890 -39.20 -8.91 -34.27
CA ARG A 890 -38.65 -7.54 -34.13
C ARG A 890 -37.15 -7.50 -33.82
N GLY A 891 -36.61 -8.55 -33.18
CA GLY A 891 -35.18 -8.72 -32.95
C GLY A 891 -34.35 -8.80 -34.24
N ALA A 892 -34.95 -9.06 -35.41
CA ALA A 892 -34.21 -9.09 -36.68
C ALA A 892 -33.58 -7.73 -37.02
N SER A 893 -34.06 -6.63 -36.42
CA SER A 893 -33.47 -5.29 -36.54
C SER A 893 -31.99 -5.20 -36.12
N TYR A 894 -31.52 -6.06 -35.20
CA TYR A 894 -30.10 -6.12 -34.83
C TYR A 894 -29.21 -6.57 -36.00
N LEU A 895 -29.75 -7.32 -36.97
CA LEU A 895 -29.01 -7.75 -38.16
C LEU A 895 -28.75 -6.59 -39.14
N ALA A 896 -29.56 -5.52 -39.07
CA ALA A 896 -29.31 -4.30 -39.83
C ALA A 896 -28.04 -3.58 -39.35
N LEU A 897 -27.68 -3.66 -38.05
CA LEU A 897 -26.41 -3.14 -37.54
C LEU A 897 -25.22 -3.87 -38.17
N VAL A 898 -25.33 -5.18 -38.37
CA VAL A 898 -24.30 -6.00 -39.03
C VAL A 898 -24.14 -5.60 -40.49
N ALA A 899 -25.26 -5.31 -41.18
CA ALA A 899 -25.22 -4.79 -42.55
C ALA A 899 -24.52 -3.42 -42.65
N VAL A 900 -24.79 -2.52 -41.70
CA VAL A 900 -24.13 -1.19 -41.62
C VAL A 900 -22.63 -1.33 -41.35
N VAL A 901 -22.23 -2.23 -40.45
CA VAL A 901 -20.81 -2.50 -40.13
C VAL A 901 -20.08 -3.14 -41.30
N GLY A 902 -20.70 -4.13 -41.96
CA GLY A 902 -20.18 -4.74 -43.18
C GLY A 902 -20.03 -3.71 -44.30
N GLY A 903 -20.99 -2.80 -44.44
CA GLY A 903 -20.92 -1.67 -45.36
C GLY A 903 -19.75 -0.72 -45.06
N ALA A 904 -19.53 -0.38 -43.78
CA ALA A 904 -18.39 0.44 -43.35
C ALA A 904 -17.04 -0.23 -43.69
N ALA A 905 -16.91 -1.54 -43.50
CA ALA A 905 -15.70 -2.29 -43.84
C ALA A 905 -15.44 -2.35 -45.36
N VAL A 906 -16.49 -2.38 -46.19
CA VAL A 906 -16.37 -2.30 -47.67
C VAL A 906 -15.91 -0.91 -48.13
N ILE A 907 -16.30 0.14 -47.38
CA ILE A 907 -15.98 1.55 -47.69
C ILE A 907 -14.60 1.97 -47.14
N ALA A 908 -14.15 1.40 -46.02
CA ALA A 908 -12.95 1.86 -45.31
C ALA A 908 -11.65 1.96 -46.13
N PRO A 909 -11.30 1.02 -47.02
CA PRO A 909 -10.09 1.10 -47.85
C PRO A 909 -10.11 2.24 -48.89
N VAL A 910 -11.22 2.96 -49.01
CA VAL A 910 -11.40 4.12 -49.90
C VAL A 910 -11.12 5.44 -49.16
N LEU A 911 -11.10 5.44 -47.82
CA LEU A 911 -10.89 6.62 -46.99
C LEU A 911 -9.45 6.65 -46.40
N TRP A 912 -9.04 7.80 -45.86
CA TRP A 912 -7.74 7.93 -45.18
C TRP A 912 -7.68 7.12 -43.86
N PRO A 913 -6.51 6.59 -43.44
CA PRO A 913 -6.39 5.81 -42.20
C PRO A 913 -6.89 6.57 -40.98
N GLY A 914 -7.81 5.97 -40.22
CA GLY A 914 -8.46 6.57 -39.05
C GLY A 914 -9.78 7.31 -39.33
N ALA A 915 -10.13 7.57 -40.60
CA ALA A 915 -11.40 8.23 -40.96
C ALA A 915 -12.61 7.41 -40.55
N THR A 916 -12.53 6.08 -40.75
CA THR A 916 -13.65 5.19 -40.45
C THR A 916 -13.83 5.01 -38.97
N ALA A 917 -12.73 4.93 -38.22
CA ALA A 917 -12.77 4.97 -36.76
C ALA A 917 -13.44 6.24 -36.23
N LEU A 918 -13.17 7.42 -36.80
CA LEU A 918 -13.81 8.67 -36.41
C LEU A 918 -15.31 8.72 -36.74
N ILE A 919 -15.72 8.24 -37.92
CA ILE A 919 -17.13 8.17 -38.31
C ILE A 919 -17.90 7.21 -37.37
N LEU A 920 -17.33 6.05 -37.07
CA LEU A 920 -17.91 5.08 -36.15
C LEU A 920 -17.97 5.63 -34.71
N LEU A 921 -16.94 6.36 -34.27
CA LEU A 921 -16.94 7.05 -32.98
C LEU A 921 -18.05 8.12 -32.91
N ALA A 922 -18.25 8.90 -33.98
CA ALA A 922 -19.33 9.88 -34.06
C ALA A 922 -20.72 9.21 -34.00
N LEU A 923 -20.88 8.07 -34.68
CA LEU A 923 -22.09 7.25 -34.60
C LEU A 923 -22.31 6.68 -33.19
N CYS A 924 -21.25 6.25 -32.48
CA CYS A 924 -21.36 5.85 -31.08
C CYS A 924 -21.92 6.98 -30.21
N VAL A 925 -21.35 8.18 -30.32
CA VAL A 925 -21.82 9.36 -29.57
C VAL A 925 -23.28 9.67 -29.91
N ALA A 926 -23.67 9.61 -31.19
CA ALA A 926 -25.04 9.82 -31.62
C ALA A 926 -26.02 8.77 -31.04
N VAL A 927 -25.62 7.49 -30.97
CA VAL A 927 -26.43 6.42 -30.38
C VAL A 927 -26.57 6.59 -28.86
N ILE A 928 -25.49 6.97 -28.16
CA ILE A 928 -25.53 7.27 -26.72
C ILE A 928 -26.46 8.46 -26.47
N ALA A 929 -26.35 9.53 -27.26
CA ALA A 929 -27.23 10.69 -27.18
C ALA A 929 -28.69 10.35 -27.46
N TRP A 930 -28.96 9.54 -28.50
CA TRP A 930 -30.30 9.07 -28.81
C TRP A 930 -30.91 8.27 -27.66
N ARG A 931 -30.13 7.41 -26.99
CA ARG A 931 -30.60 6.65 -25.83
C ARG A 931 -30.91 7.55 -24.63
N CYS A 932 -30.14 8.61 -24.41
CA CYS A 932 -30.42 9.59 -23.37
C CYS A 932 -31.72 10.36 -23.63
N LEU A 933 -32.09 10.56 -24.90
CA LEU A 933 -33.29 11.29 -25.31
C LEU A 933 -34.54 10.40 -25.40
N TYR A 934 -34.41 9.12 -25.73
CA TYR A 934 -35.52 8.21 -25.98
C TYR A 934 -35.47 6.93 -25.13
N THR A 935 -36.60 6.61 -24.48
CA THR A 935 -36.79 5.38 -23.72
C THR A 935 -37.56 4.34 -24.54
N PRO A 936 -36.97 3.18 -24.88
CA PRO A 936 -37.68 2.13 -25.60
C PRO A 936 -38.73 1.49 -24.69
N GLN A 937 -39.96 1.37 -25.19
CA GLN A 937 -41.09 0.79 -24.45
C GLN A 937 -40.99 -0.75 -24.34
N GLU A 938 -40.34 -1.39 -25.31
CA GLU A 938 -40.23 -2.85 -25.39
C GLU A 938 -38.91 -3.35 -24.77
N PRO A 939 -38.93 -4.46 -23.99
CA PRO A 939 -37.75 -4.98 -23.30
C PRO A 939 -36.64 -5.46 -24.24
N GLU A 940 -36.99 -5.96 -25.43
CA GLU A 940 -36.05 -6.48 -26.42
C GLU A 940 -35.13 -5.40 -27.02
N MET A 941 -35.55 -4.13 -26.98
CA MET A 941 -34.79 -2.99 -27.51
C MET A 941 -33.98 -2.24 -26.45
N ARG A 942 -34.07 -2.64 -25.18
CA ARG A 942 -33.37 -1.97 -24.06
C ARG A 942 -31.84 -1.95 -24.22
N TRP A 943 -31.30 -3.01 -24.82
CA TRP A 943 -29.86 -3.19 -25.04
C TRP A 943 -29.38 -2.73 -26.43
N TYR A 944 -30.29 -2.32 -27.31
CA TYR A 944 -29.98 -2.02 -28.71
C TYR A 944 -28.88 -0.97 -28.86
N TRP A 945 -28.96 0.12 -28.10
CA TRP A 945 -27.97 1.19 -28.12
C TRP A 945 -26.57 0.72 -27.65
N LEU A 946 -26.51 -0.11 -26.59
CA LEU A 946 -25.24 -0.59 -26.04
C LEU A 946 -24.58 -1.57 -27.01
N VAL A 947 -25.37 -2.50 -27.57
CA VAL A 947 -24.92 -3.42 -28.61
C VAL A 947 -24.43 -2.64 -29.83
N ALA A 948 -25.15 -1.62 -30.29
CA ALA A 948 -24.70 -0.77 -31.39
C ALA A 948 -23.37 -0.06 -31.08
N THR A 949 -23.23 0.56 -29.90
CA THR A 949 -21.98 1.23 -29.50
C THR A 949 -20.79 0.26 -29.41
N SER A 950 -21.00 -0.93 -28.85
CA SER A 950 -19.95 -1.95 -28.77
C SER A 950 -19.55 -2.44 -30.16
N THR A 951 -20.51 -2.69 -31.04
CA THR A 951 -20.24 -3.16 -32.40
C THR A 951 -19.51 -2.11 -33.22
N PHE A 952 -19.85 -0.83 -33.10
CA PHE A 952 -19.16 0.26 -33.80
C PHE A 952 -17.72 0.47 -33.27
N LEU A 953 -17.50 0.41 -31.96
CA LEU A 953 -16.16 0.51 -31.38
C LEU A 953 -15.27 -0.69 -31.77
N LEU A 954 -15.82 -1.90 -31.72
CA LEU A 954 -15.10 -3.10 -32.16
C LEU A 954 -14.78 -3.05 -33.65
N ALA A 955 -15.73 -2.61 -34.47
CA ALA A 955 -15.51 -2.42 -35.90
C ALA A 955 -14.42 -1.38 -36.17
N ALA A 956 -14.40 -0.26 -35.45
CA ALA A 956 -13.35 0.75 -35.58
C ALA A 956 -11.95 0.19 -35.24
N CYS A 957 -11.81 -0.61 -34.18
CA CYS A 957 -10.55 -1.26 -33.83
C CYS A 957 -10.05 -2.25 -34.89
N VAL A 958 -10.97 -2.97 -35.56
CA VAL A 958 -10.62 -4.00 -36.55
C VAL A 958 -10.30 -3.37 -37.91
N VAL A 959 -11.07 -2.36 -38.32
CA VAL A 959 -10.98 -1.75 -39.66
C VAL A 959 -9.80 -0.79 -39.77
N ASP A 960 -9.46 -0.07 -38.70
CA ASP A 960 -8.43 0.98 -38.66
C ASP A 960 -7.34 0.62 -37.61
N ALA A 961 -6.78 -0.60 -37.70
CA ALA A 961 -5.76 -1.10 -36.76
C ALA A 961 -4.47 -0.24 -36.73
N ASP A 962 -4.14 0.39 -37.87
CA ASP A 962 -2.97 1.27 -38.03
C ASP A 962 -3.23 2.72 -37.59
N ALA A 963 -4.40 3.00 -36.99
CA ALA A 963 -4.73 4.34 -36.51
C ALA A 963 -3.80 4.76 -35.35
N ALA A 964 -3.55 6.07 -35.25
CA ALA A 964 -2.75 6.63 -34.17
C ALA A 964 -3.27 6.22 -32.78
N THR A 965 -2.36 5.99 -31.84
CA THR A 965 -2.65 5.59 -30.45
C THR A 965 -3.68 6.50 -29.75
N GLY A 966 -3.80 7.76 -30.17
CA GLY A 966 -4.82 8.70 -29.70
C GLY A 966 -6.25 8.41 -30.14
N ILE A 967 -6.45 7.91 -31.35
CA ILE A 967 -7.78 7.49 -31.83
C ILE A 967 -8.23 6.28 -31.02
N PHE A 968 -7.31 5.34 -30.76
CA PHE A 968 -7.54 4.25 -29.80
C PHE A 968 -7.88 4.78 -28.41
N ALA A 969 -7.10 5.71 -27.86
CA ALA A 969 -7.38 6.30 -26.56
C ALA A 969 -8.78 6.94 -26.48
N ALA A 970 -9.24 7.61 -27.54
CA ALA A 970 -10.59 8.16 -27.64
C ALA A 970 -11.69 7.09 -27.65
N MET A 971 -11.46 5.94 -28.30
CA MET A 971 -12.39 4.81 -28.27
C MET A 971 -12.56 4.24 -26.86
N TRP A 972 -11.47 4.05 -26.11
CA TRP A 972 -11.52 3.61 -24.71
C TRP A 972 -12.22 4.63 -23.80
N LEU A 973 -12.08 5.92 -24.09
CA LEU A 973 -12.80 6.99 -23.39
C LEU A 973 -14.32 6.87 -23.61
N VAL A 974 -14.76 6.74 -24.87
CA VAL A 974 -16.18 6.60 -25.22
C VAL A 974 -16.77 5.31 -24.65
N ALA A 975 -16.02 4.20 -24.65
CA ALA A 975 -16.42 2.94 -24.01
C ALA A 975 -16.63 3.11 -22.50
N GLY A 976 -15.67 3.75 -21.81
CA GLY A 976 -15.76 4.03 -20.39
C GLY A 976 -16.97 4.91 -20.03
N LEU A 977 -17.24 5.95 -20.83
CA LEU A 977 -18.41 6.80 -20.68
C LEU A 977 -19.72 6.03 -20.91
N ALA A 978 -19.78 5.19 -21.94
CA ALA A 978 -20.95 4.36 -22.23
C ALA A 978 -21.29 3.42 -21.06
N PHE A 979 -20.31 2.80 -20.41
CA PHE A 979 -20.54 1.96 -19.23
C PHE A 979 -21.06 2.75 -18.03
N ILE A 980 -20.57 3.97 -17.80
CA ILE A 980 -21.04 4.81 -16.71
C ILE A 980 -22.48 5.27 -16.96
N VAL A 981 -22.81 5.65 -18.20
CA VAL A 981 -24.19 6.00 -18.61
C VAL A 981 -25.10 4.78 -18.50
N ALA A 982 -24.64 3.59 -18.90
CA ALA A 982 -25.39 2.35 -18.78
C ALA A 982 -25.66 1.99 -17.31
N ALA A 983 -24.68 2.17 -16.42
CA ALA A 983 -24.84 1.94 -14.98
C ALA A 983 -26.00 2.77 -14.41
N HIS A 984 -26.16 4.01 -14.89
CA HIS A 984 -27.21 4.92 -14.44
C HIS A 984 -28.57 4.61 -15.10
N LEU A 985 -28.62 4.46 -16.43
CA LEU A 985 -29.88 4.21 -17.16
C LEU A 985 -30.49 2.83 -16.91
N MET A 986 -29.67 1.84 -16.52
CA MET A 986 -30.11 0.45 -16.30
C MET A 986 -30.17 0.05 -14.83
N GLY A 987 -29.72 0.91 -13.90
CA GLY A 987 -29.69 0.61 -12.46
C GLY A 987 -28.68 -0.47 -12.05
N LEU A 988 -27.55 -0.57 -12.76
CA LEU A 988 -26.51 -1.58 -12.52
C LEU A 988 -25.23 -0.91 -11.95
N PRO A 989 -25.10 -0.76 -10.62
CA PRO A 989 -24.05 0.06 -10.01
C PRO A 989 -22.63 -0.50 -10.16
N TRP A 990 -22.47 -1.79 -10.48
CA TRP A 990 -21.16 -2.41 -10.64
C TRP A 990 -20.46 -2.03 -11.96
N LEU A 991 -21.19 -1.52 -12.96
CA LEU A 991 -20.64 -1.10 -14.26
C LEU A 991 -19.79 0.19 -14.17
N THR A 992 -19.90 0.97 -13.09
CA THR A 992 -19.12 2.21 -12.96
C THR A 992 -17.65 1.99 -12.65
N LEU A 993 -17.29 0.91 -11.94
CA LEU A 993 -15.89 0.60 -11.67
C LEU A 993 -15.13 0.19 -12.95
N PRO A 994 -15.63 -0.76 -13.77
CA PRO A 994 -15.06 -1.02 -15.09
C PRO A 994 -15.00 0.24 -15.96
N GLY A 995 -16.08 1.03 -16.01
CA GLY A 995 -16.10 2.29 -16.75
C GLY A 995 -15.00 3.28 -16.31
N ALA A 996 -14.80 3.45 -15.00
CA ALA A 996 -13.76 4.32 -14.47
C ALA A 996 -12.34 3.81 -14.75
N LEU A 997 -12.12 2.49 -14.69
CA LEU A 997 -10.84 1.87 -15.05
C LEU A 997 -10.53 1.99 -16.54
N LEU A 998 -11.54 1.92 -17.42
CA LEU A 998 -11.37 2.13 -18.87
C LEU A 998 -10.95 3.57 -19.17
N ILE A 999 -11.51 4.56 -18.46
CA ILE A 999 -11.09 5.96 -18.57
C ILE A 999 -9.66 6.16 -18.04
N PHE A 1000 -9.29 5.47 -16.95
CA PHE A 1000 -7.91 5.47 -16.46
C PHE A 1000 -6.93 4.90 -17.50
N LEU A 1001 -7.29 3.79 -18.16
CA LEU A 1001 -6.49 3.17 -19.20
C LEU A 1001 -6.38 4.07 -20.45
N SER A 1002 -7.49 4.69 -20.87
CA SER A 1002 -7.52 5.70 -21.93
C SER A 1002 -6.55 6.84 -21.65
N ALA A 1003 -6.50 7.33 -20.42
CA ALA A 1003 -5.57 8.40 -20.04
C ALA A 1003 -4.09 7.98 -20.09
N MET A 1004 -3.78 6.72 -19.77
CA MET A 1004 -2.42 6.20 -19.95
C MET A 1004 -2.04 6.17 -21.44
N MET A 1005 -2.97 5.79 -22.32
CA MET A 1005 -2.74 5.77 -23.77
C MET A 1005 -2.59 7.17 -24.37
N PHE A 1006 -3.40 8.15 -23.92
CA PHE A 1006 -3.18 9.55 -24.28
C PHE A 1006 -1.79 10.04 -23.80
N GLY A 1007 -1.39 9.65 -22.59
CA GLY A 1007 -0.06 9.95 -22.06
C GLY A 1007 1.06 9.35 -22.89
N SER A 1008 0.93 8.08 -23.32
CA SER A 1008 1.95 7.42 -24.15
C SER A 1008 2.07 8.08 -25.52
N GLN A 1009 0.96 8.47 -26.15
CA GLN A 1009 1.01 9.20 -27.42
C GLN A 1009 1.71 10.56 -27.28
N VAL A 1010 1.40 11.30 -26.21
CA VAL A 1010 2.04 12.59 -25.94
C VAL A 1010 3.52 12.40 -25.62
N PHE A 1011 3.89 11.30 -24.94
CA PHE A 1011 5.29 10.95 -24.72
C PHE A 1011 6.03 10.64 -26.02
N GLU A 1012 5.43 9.89 -26.95
CA GLU A 1012 6.01 9.63 -28.27
C GLU A 1012 6.23 10.93 -29.07
N LEU A 1013 5.32 11.90 -28.95
CA LEU A 1013 5.41 13.18 -29.65
C LEU A 1013 6.38 14.18 -29.00
N THR A 1014 6.48 14.20 -27.67
CA THR A 1014 7.20 15.25 -26.92
C THR A 1014 8.49 14.77 -26.28
N LEU A 1015 8.66 13.47 -26.05
CA LEU A 1015 9.74 12.83 -25.28
C LEU A 1015 9.90 13.34 -23.83
N LEU A 1016 8.91 14.08 -23.32
CA LEU A 1016 8.89 14.63 -21.96
C LEU A 1016 7.93 13.83 -21.08
N ARG A 1017 8.47 13.06 -20.13
CA ARG A 1017 7.69 12.19 -19.24
C ARG A 1017 6.71 12.98 -18.38
N GLY A 1018 7.10 14.17 -17.94
CA GLY A 1018 6.30 15.03 -17.09
C GLY A 1018 5.08 15.61 -17.81
N VAL A 1019 5.23 16.00 -19.08
CA VAL A 1019 4.13 16.52 -19.92
C VAL A 1019 3.15 15.40 -20.28
N ALA A 1020 3.67 14.22 -20.61
CA ALA A 1020 2.87 13.02 -20.84
C ALA A 1020 2.01 12.64 -19.62
N ALA A 1021 2.62 12.63 -18.43
CA ALA A 1021 1.89 12.37 -17.19
C ALA A 1021 0.83 13.46 -16.89
N PHE A 1022 1.08 14.72 -17.27
CA PHE A 1022 0.10 15.81 -17.11
C PHE A 1022 -1.11 15.60 -18.02
N THR A 1023 -0.91 15.20 -19.26
CA THR A 1023 -2.02 14.86 -20.16
C THR A 1023 -2.84 13.68 -19.63
N SER A 1024 -2.20 12.66 -19.06
CA SER A 1024 -2.91 11.57 -18.37
C SER A 1024 -3.72 12.06 -17.16
N PHE A 1025 -3.16 12.98 -16.36
CA PHE A 1025 -3.87 13.62 -15.26
C PHE A 1025 -5.14 14.34 -15.73
N VAL A 1026 -5.03 15.17 -16.79
CA VAL A 1026 -6.16 15.94 -17.34
C VAL A 1026 -7.25 15.02 -17.85
N VAL A 1027 -6.91 13.92 -18.54
CA VAL A 1027 -7.91 12.98 -19.05
C VAL A 1027 -8.62 12.24 -17.93
N VAL A 1028 -7.90 11.66 -16.94
CA VAL A 1028 -8.53 10.93 -15.83
C VAL A 1028 -9.40 11.82 -14.98
N VAL A 1029 -8.82 12.92 -14.47
CA VAL A 1029 -9.53 13.79 -13.52
C VAL A 1029 -10.59 14.59 -14.25
N GLY A 1030 -10.28 15.12 -15.44
CA GLY A 1030 -11.23 15.85 -16.27
C GLY A 1030 -12.46 15.01 -16.63
N ALA A 1031 -12.27 13.81 -17.20
CA ALA A 1031 -13.40 12.99 -17.64
C ALA A 1031 -14.24 12.47 -16.45
N LEU A 1032 -13.61 11.90 -15.42
CA LEU A 1032 -14.35 11.31 -14.29
C LEU A 1032 -15.01 12.37 -13.41
N TYR A 1033 -14.39 13.53 -13.24
CA TYR A 1033 -14.98 14.61 -12.46
C TYR A 1033 -16.07 15.35 -13.24
N LEU A 1034 -15.94 15.51 -14.57
CA LEU A 1034 -17.02 16.01 -15.43
C LEU A 1034 -18.23 15.08 -15.36
N VAL A 1035 -18.03 13.77 -15.44
CA VAL A 1035 -19.09 12.76 -15.26
C VAL A 1035 -19.79 12.94 -13.91
N ARG A 1036 -19.02 13.12 -12.83
CA ARG A 1036 -19.55 13.39 -11.50
C ARG A 1036 -20.34 14.70 -11.41
N LEU A 1037 -19.98 15.74 -12.18
CA LEU A 1037 -20.66 17.04 -12.20
C LEU A 1037 -21.95 17.01 -13.04
N VAL A 1038 -21.97 16.25 -14.14
CA VAL A 1038 -23.12 16.13 -15.04
C VAL A 1038 -24.19 15.20 -14.48
N LEU A 1039 -23.79 14.08 -13.88
CA LEU A 1039 -24.69 13.14 -13.22
C LEU A 1039 -24.89 13.54 -11.75
N LEU A 1040 -25.54 14.69 -11.51
CA LEU A 1040 -25.81 15.25 -10.17
C LEU A 1040 -26.54 14.27 -9.23
N ASP A 1041 -27.32 13.35 -9.78
CA ASP A 1041 -28.03 12.27 -9.06
C ASP A 1041 -27.10 11.21 -8.45
N LEU A 1042 -25.79 11.23 -8.74
CA LEU A 1042 -24.79 10.39 -8.05
C LEU A 1042 -24.59 10.75 -6.57
N LEU A 1043 -25.14 11.87 -6.11
CA LEU A 1043 -25.14 12.25 -4.69
C LEU A 1043 -26.01 11.30 -3.85
N ASP A 1044 -27.09 10.77 -4.43
CA ASP A 1044 -28.03 9.83 -3.80
C ASP A 1044 -27.80 8.37 -4.24
N ALA A 1045 -26.85 8.14 -5.15
CA ALA A 1045 -26.49 6.81 -5.67
C ALA A 1045 -25.82 5.91 -4.59
N PRO A 1046 -25.91 4.57 -4.74
CA PRO A 1046 -25.29 3.63 -3.82
C PRO A 1046 -23.79 3.91 -3.62
N TYR A 1047 -23.32 3.78 -2.38
CA TYR A 1047 -21.95 4.11 -1.95
C TYR A 1047 -20.86 3.59 -2.88
N VAL A 1048 -21.02 2.38 -3.43
CA VAL A 1048 -20.08 1.73 -4.35
C VAL A 1048 -19.90 2.53 -5.65
N GLN A 1049 -21.00 3.07 -6.19
CA GLN A 1049 -20.99 3.78 -7.47
C GLN A 1049 -20.22 5.10 -7.36
N ARG A 1050 -20.54 5.91 -6.33
CA ARG A 1050 -19.88 7.18 -6.06
C ARG A 1050 -18.39 7.01 -5.76
N TRP A 1051 -18.04 6.08 -4.86
CA TRP A 1051 -16.65 5.89 -4.46
C TRP A 1051 -15.80 5.18 -5.52
N SER A 1052 -16.40 4.44 -6.45
CA SER A 1052 -15.66 3.90 -7.61
C SER A 1052 -15.15 5.01 -8.53
N VAL A 1053 -15.98 6.00 -8.86
CA VAL A 1053 -15.60 7.12 -9.73
C VAL A 1053 -14.66 8.08 -9.01
N VAL A 1054 -15.03 8.52 -7.81
CA VAL A 1054 -14.23 9.46 -7.01
C VAL A 1054 -12.90 8.83 -6.58
N GLY A 1055 -12.91 7.57 -6.17
CA GLY A 1055 -11.72 6.85 -5.73
C GLY A 1055 -10.70 6.69 -6.85
N VAL A 1056 -11.13 6.27 -8.04
CA VAL A 1056 -10.24 6.15 -9.22
C VAL A 1056 -9.74 7.51 -9.67
N ALA A 1057 -10.58 8.55 -9.67
CA ALA A 1057 -10.17 9.90 -10.03
C ALA A 1057 -9.11 10.48 -9.08
N LEU A 1058 -9.30 10.34 -7.76
CA LEU A 1058 -8.36 10.87 -6.77
C LEU A 1058 -7.06 10.05 -6.71
N ALA A 1059 -7.15 8.72 -6.73
CA ALA A 1059 -5.97 7.86 -6.68
C ALA A 1059 -5.15 7.96 -7.98
N GLY A 1060 -5.81 7.84 -9.14
CA GLY A 1060 -5.17 7.99 -10.44
C GLY A 1060 -4.62 9.41 -10.63
N GLY A 1061 -5.37 10.43 -10.21
CA GLY A 1061 -4.90 11.80 -10.19
C GLY A 1061 -3.62 11.97 -9.37
N ALA A 1062 -3.59 11.47 -8.13
CA ALA A 1062 -2.42 11.60 -7.24
C ALA A 1062 -1.17 10.95 -7.82
N VAL A 1063 -1.31 9.77 -8.43
CA VAL A 1063 -0.22 9.07 -9.11
C VAL A 1063 0.30 9.90 -10.28
N PHE A 1064 -0.57 10.31 -11.22
CA PHE A 1064 -0.13 11.08 -12.39
C PHE A 1064 0.45 12.43 -11.99
N SER A 1065 -0.10 13.08 -10.97
CA SER A 1065 0.42 14.33 -10.42
C SER A 1065 1.84 14.18 -9.87
N LEU A 1066 2.16 13.10 -9.17
CA LEU A 1066 3.53 12.85 -8.73
C LEU A 1066 4.45 12.49 -9.90
N MET A 1067 3.96 11.73 -10.88
CA MET A 1067 4.73 11.41 -12.09
C MET A 1067 5.03 12.63 -12.96
N THR A 1068 4.16 13.65 -12.97
CA THR A 1068 4.46 14.93 -13.65
C THR A 1068 5.68 15.65 -13.06
N MET A 1069 6.04 15.36 -11.81
CA MET A 1069 7.22 15.92 -11.15
C MET A 1069 8.54 15.26 -11.54
N ALA A 1070 8.52 14.27 -12.44
CA ALA A 1070 9.72 13.59 -12.90
C ALA A 1070 10.70 14.51 -13.66
N ASP A 1071 10.17 15.50 -14.40
CA ASP A 1071 10.98 16.41 -15.22
C ASP A 1071 11.05 17.81 -14.60
N HIS A 1072 12.24 18.42 -14.59
CA HIS A 1072 12.50 19.75 -14.02
C HIS A 1072 11.58 20.86 -14.59
N ARG A 1073 11.09 20.72 -15.82
CA ARG A 1073 10.21 21.73 -16.47
C ARG A 1073 8.75 21.65 -16.01
N SER A 1074 8.30 20.51 -15.50
CA SER A 1074 6.90 20.25 -15.12
C SER A 1074 6.70 20.04 -13.62
N VAL A 1075 7.76 20.10 -12.81
CA VAL A 1075 7.70 19.90 -11.34
C VAL A 1075 6.68 20.81 -10.66
N LEU A 1076 6.65 22.10 -11.00
CA LEU A 1076 5.69 23.06 -10.43
C LEU A 1076 4.25 22.76 -10.85
N LEU A 1077 4.05 22.34 -12.10
CA LEU A 1077 2.73 21.91 -12.59
C LEU A 1077 2.25 20.69 -11.80
N GLY A 1078 3.14 19.75 -11.51
CA GLY A 1078 2.85 18.57 -10.69
C GLY A 1078 2.50 18.87 -9.25
N ALA A 1079 3.19 19.79 -8.61
CA ALA A 1079 2.81 20.26 -7.28
C ALA A 1079 1.44 20.96 -7.31
N GLY A 1080 1.16 21.77 -8.33
CA GLY A 1080 -0.13 22.42 -8.54
C GLY A 1080 -1.28 21.42 -8.71
N THR A 1081 -1.13 20.42 -9.59
CA THR A 1081 -2.14 19.37 -9.77
C THR A 1081 -2.33 18.53 -8.51
N PHE A 1082 -1.28 18.32 -7.72
CA PHE A 1082 -1.36 17.57 -6.46
C PHE A 1082 -2.23 18.33 -5.44
N THR A 1083 -2.05 19.64 -5.35
CA THR A 1083 -2.93 20.48 -4.50
C THR A 1083 -4.37 20.44 -4.95
N LEU A 1084 -4.63 20.43 -6.27
CA LEU A 1084 -5.99 20.31 -6.79
C LEU A 1084 -6.64 19.00 -6.34
N ILE A 1085 -5.94 17.86 -6.45
CA ILE A 1085 -6.44 16.56 -6.00
C ILE A 1085 -6.65 16.54 -4.48
N ALA A 1086 -5.74 17.11 -3.71
CA ALA A 1086 -5.85 17.18 -2.27
C ALA A 1086 -7.07 18.00 -1.83
N VAL A 1087 -7.35 19.11 -2.52
CA VAL A 1087 -8.57 19.92 -2.32
C VAL A 1087 -9.82 19.12 -2.70
N LEU A 1088 -9.84 18.47 -3.86
CA LEU A 1088 -10.94 17.62 -4.31
C LEU A 1088 -11.22 16.48 -3.32
N GLY A 1089 -10.17 15.84 -2.79
CA GLY A 1089 -10.28 14.80 -1.77
C GLY A 1089 -10.86 15.31 -0.45
N CYS A 1090 -10.57 16.57 -0.08
CA CYS A 1090 -11.18 17.20 1.09
C CYS A 1090 -12.66 17.53 0.88
N LEU A 1091 -13.06 17.90 -0.33
CA LEU A 1091 -14.46 18.18 -0.68
C LEU A 1091 -15.30 16.88 -0.67
N GLU A 1092 -14.73 15.77 -1.13
CA GLU A 1092 -15.43 14.47 -1.18
C GLU A 1092 -15.42 13.66 0.11
N ALA A 1093 -14.54 13.99 1.06
CA ALA A 1093 -14.42 13.23 2.29
C ALA A 1093 -15.70 13.30 3.16
N PRO A 1094 -16.16 12.18 3.75
CA PRO A 1094 -17.29 12.16 4.68
C PRO A 1094 -17.05 13.06 5.88
N ALA A 1095 -18.09 13.67 6.45
CA ALA A 1095 -17.98 14.65 7.53
C ALA A 1095 -17.12 14.19 8.74
N ASN A 1096 -17.13 12.89 9.03
CA ASN A 1096 -16.39 12.28 10.15
C ASN A 1096 -14.86 12.23 9.90
N ILE A 1097 -14.44 12.07 8.65
CA ILE A 1097 -13.03 11.86 8.27
C ILE A 1097 -12.45 13.11 7.59
N ARG A 1098 -13.29 13.97 7.00
CA ARG A 1098 -12.93 15.22 6.33
C ARG A 1098 -11.93 16.06 7.11
N ARG A 1099 -12.08 16.10 8.43
CA ARG A 1099 -11.18 16.85 9.31
C ARG A 1099 -9.73 16.33 9.28
N ARG A 1100 -9.55 15.00 9.34
CA ARG A 1100 -8.24 14.34 9.25
C ARG A 1100 -7.69 14.37 7.82
N CYS A 1101 -8.57 14.27 6.82
CA CYS A 1101 -8.18 14.44 5.43
C CYS A 1101 -7.62 15.84 5.15
N VAL A 1102 -8.23 16.90 5.71
CA VAL A 1102 -7.70 18.27 5.56
C VAL A 1102 -6.33 18.42 6.21
N ASP A 1103 -6.13 17.88 7.41
CA ASP A 1103 -4.81 17.93 8.07
C ASP A 1103 -3.74 17.18 7.24
N GLY A 1104 -4.07 15.99 6.75
CA GLY A 1104 -3.18 15.21 5.89
C GLY A 1104 -2.92 15.87 4.54
N ALA A 1105 -3.93 16.47 3.93
CA ALA A 1105 -3.83 17.19 2.66
C ALA A 1105 -2.90 18.40 2.76
N VAL A 1106 -3.01 19.20 3.81
CA VAL A 1106 -2.15 20.38 4.00
C VAL A 1106 -0.69 19.98 4.22
N VAL A 1107 -0.43 18.96 5.05
CA VAL A 1107 0.94 18.48 5.30
C VAL A 1107 1.55 17.84 4.05
N SER A 1108 0.79 17.00 3.34
CA SER A 1108 1.28 16.39 2.09
C SER A 1108 1.52 17.40 0.99
N CYS A 1109 0.64 18.41 0.82
CA CYS A 1109 0.86 19.51 -0.11
C CYS A 1109 2.10 20.32 0.27
N ALA A 1110 2.29 20.64 1.55
CA ALA A 1110 3.47 21.37 2.01
C ALA A 1110 4.76 20.60 1.67
N LEU A 1111 4.79 19.28 1.87
CA LEU A 1111 5.93 18.44 1.53
C LEU A 1111 6.19 18.38 0.01
N VAL A 1112 5.13 18.20 -0.79
CA VAL A 1112 5.23 18.16 -2.26
C VAL A 1112 5.74 19.50 -2.81
N TRP A 1113 5.25 20.63 -2.29
CA TRP A 1113 5.74 21.95 -2.66
C TRP A 1113 7.19 22.18 -2.25
N PHE A 1114 7.62 21.65 -1.11
CA PHE A 1114 9.02 21.73 -0.70
C PHE A 1114 9.92 20.95 -1.66
N LEU A 1115 9.56 19.70 -1.98
CA LEU A 1115 10.27 18.87 -2.97
C LEU A 1115 10.30 19.52 -4.36
N ALA A 1116 9.21 20.21 -4.73
CA ALA A 1116 9.16 20.94 -6.00
C ALA A 1116 10.14 22.11 -6.01
N CYS A 1117 10.14 22.93 -4.95
CA CYS A 1117 11.03 24.08 -4.83
C CYS A 1117 12.50 23.67 -4.69
N SER A 1118 12.79 22.53 -4.02
CA SER A 1118 14.16 22.03 -3.86
C SER A 1118 14.82 21.63 -5.18
N SER A 1119 14.02 21.39 -6.23
CA SER A 1119 14.56 21.14 -7.57
C SER A 1119 15.13 22.38 -8.26
N TYR A 1120 14.71 23.59 -7.86
CA TYR A 1120 15.18 24.87 -8.42
C TYR A 1120 16.20 25.58 -7.53
N VAL A 1121 16.05 25.44 -6.22
CA VAL A 1121 16.91 26.07 -5.22
C VAL A 1121 17.30 25.00 -4.21
N ASP A 1122 18.60 24.84 -3.93
CA ASP A 1122 19.05 23.89 -2.92
C ASP A 1122 18.64 24.38 -1.51
N LEU A 1123 17.44 23.97 -1.11
CA LEU A 1123 16.83 24.30 0.16
C LEU A 1123 17.30 23.27 1.19
N GLY A 1124 18.37 23.61 1.92
CA GLY A 1124 18.92 22.77 2.97
C GLY A 1124 17.95 22.49 4.13
N LEU A 1125 18.40 21.67 5.08
CA LEU A 1125 17.58 21.13 6.17
C LEU A 1125 16.90 22.20 7.04
N PHE A 1126 17.51 23.38 7.22
CA PHE A 1126 16.91 24.51 7.93
C PHE A 1126 15.57 24.92 7.31
N TRP A 1127 15.54 25.13 5.99
CA TRP A 1127 14.35 25.59 5.28
C TRP A 1127 13.25 24.53 5.27
N PHE A 1128 13.61 23.24 5.19
CA PHE A 1128 12.66 22.14 5.32
C PHE A 1128 11.93 22.15 6.67
N VAL A 1129 12.69 22.28 7.76
CA VAL A 1129 12.15 22.30 9.12
C VAL A 1129 11.25 23.53 9.32
N GLN A 1130 11.68 24.70 8.86
CA GLN A 1130 10.88 25.93 8.99
C GLN A 1130 9.62 25.90 8.12
N TRP A 1131 9.67 25.28 6.94
CA TRP A 1131 8.50 25.09 6.08
C TRP A 1131 7.46 24.17 6.74
N CYS A 1132 7.90 23.07 7.36
CA CYS A 1132 7.03 22.20 8.15
C CYS A 1132 6.44 22.92 9.37
N ALA A 1133 7.24 23.73 10.07
CA ALA A 1133 6.78 24.54 11.18
C ALA A 1133 5.71 25.55 10.75
N ALA A 1134 5.91 26.21 9.60
CA ALA A 1134 4.95 27.15 9.02
C ALA A 1134 3.63 26.45 8.64
N ALA A 1135 3.69 25.27 8.02
CA ALA A 1135 2.49 24.50 7.67
C ALA A 1135 1.66 24.11 8.90
N LEU A 1136 2.31 23.63 9.96
CA LEU A 1136 1.65 23.30 11.23
C LEU A 1136 1.13 24.55 11.96
N GLY A 1137 1.87 25.66 11.90
CA GLY A 1137 1.45 26.95 12.45
C GLY A 1137 0.20 27.50 11.75
N GLY A 1138 0.14 27.40 10.42
CA GLY A 1138 -1.04 27.74 9.63
C GLY A 1138 -2.24 26.87 9.99
N LEU A 1139 -2.05 25.56 10.12
CA LEU A 1139 -3.10 24.65 10.61
C LEU A 1139 -3.59 25.04 12.01
N ALA A 1140 -2.66 25.36 12.93
CA ALA A 1140 -3.02 25.80 14.27
C ALA A 1140 -3.89 27.06 14.24
N LEU A 1141 -3.55 28.07 13.42
CA LEU A 1141 -4.33 29.30 13.26
C LEU A 1141 -5.75 28.99 12.77
N ILE A 1142 -5.88 28.13 11.75
CA ILE A 1142 -7.19 27.68 11.25
C ILE A 1142 -8.00 26.99 12.36
N ARG A 1143 -7.36 26.19 13.23
CA ARG A 1143 -8.04 25.54 14.36
C ARG A 1143 -8.47 26.52 15.45
N TYR A 1144 -7.68 27.56 15.72
CA TYR A 1144 -8.08 28.63 16.63
C TYR A 1144 -9.26 29.44 16.08
N LEU A 1145 -9.24 29.78 14.78
CA LEU A 1145 -10.38 30.43 14.10
C LEU A 1145 -11.65 29.55 14.14
N ALA A 1146 -11.48 28.22 14.05
CA ALA A 1146 -12.58 27.25 14.18
C ALA A 1146 -13.03 26.97 15.63
N LYS A 1147 -12.57 27.74 16.62
CA LYS A 1147 -12.87 27.59 18.07
C LYS A 1147 -12.48 26.24 18.68
N GLN A 1148 -11.46 25.57 18.13
CA GLN A 1148 -10.97 24.27 18.61
C GLN A 1148 -9.64 24.40 19.36
N GLU A 1149 -9.71 24.98 20.56
CA GLU A 1149 -8.54 25.40 21.32
C GLU A 1149 -7.57 24.25 21.66
N ARG A 1150 -8.07 23.06 22.00
CA ARG A 1150 -7.20 21.91 22.38
C ARG A 1150 -6.34 21.43 21.22
N THR A 1151 -6.93 21.17 20.05
CA THR A 1151 -6.21 20.67 18.88
C THR A 1151 -5.32 21.75 18.28
N GLY A 1152 -5.79 23.00 18.24
CA GLY A 1152 -4.97 24.15 17.84
C GLY A 1152 -3.74 24.31 18.73
N LYS A 1153 -3.88 24.14 20.05
CA LYS A 1153 -2.77 24.19 21.00
C LYS A 1153 -1.73 23.10 20.76
N PHE A 1154 -2.15 21.86 20.47
CA PHE A 1154 -1.23 20.77 20.15
C PHE A 1154 -0.45 21.04 18.84
N LEU A 1155 -1.12 21.52 17.79
CA LEU A 1155 -0.48 21.86 16.52
C LEU A 1155 0.48 23.06 16.66
N LEU A 1156 0.09 24.07 17.42
CA LEU A 1156 0.94 25.24 17.69
C LEU A 1156 2.17 24.84 18.51
N LEU A 1157 2.03 23.90 19.43
CA LEU A 1157 3.14 23.34 20.20
C LEU A 1157 4.09 22.54 19.30
N ALA A 1158 3.58 21.73 18.37
CA ALA A 1158 4.40 21.03 17.38
C ALA A 1158 5.13 22.01 16.45
N ALA A 1159 4.46 23.05 15.97
CA ALA A 1159 5.05 24.11 15.16
C ALA A 1159 6.16 24.86 15.92
N ALA A 1160 5.93 25.23 17.19
CA ALA A 1160 6.92 25.89 18.03
C ALA A 1160 8.14 25.02 18.33
N CYS A 1161 7.96 23.71 18.52
CA CYS A 1161 9.06 22.75 18.64
C CYS A 1161 9.92 22.71 17.37
N LEU A 1162 9.30 22.55 16.20
CA LEU A 1162 10.01 22.52 14.92
C LEU A 1162 10.71 23.85 14.62
N ALA A 1163 10.05 24.99 14.86
CA ALA A 1163 10.64 26.31 14.70
C ALA A 1163 11.85 26.51 15.61
N SER A 1164 11.76 26.06 16.87
CA SER A 1164 12.89 26.12 17.82
C SER A 1164 14.05 25.22 17.39
N PHE A 1165 13.75 24.03 16.85
CA PHE A 1165 14.77 23.16 16.27
C PHE A 1165 15.45 23.80 15.06
N GLY A 1166 14.67 24.42 14.17
CA GLY A 1166 15.21 25.20 13.06
C GLY A 1166 16.08 26.36 13.53
N ALA A 1167 15.70 27.07 14.60
CA ALA A 1167 16.53 28.13 15.18
C ALA A 1167 17.86 27.59 15.74
N LEU A 1168 17.89 26.40 16.33
CA LEU A 1168 19.13 25.74 16.77
C LEU A 1168 20.05 25.40 15.60
N LEU A 1169 19.51 25.03 14.44
CA LEU A 1169 20.32 24.77 13.24
C LEU A 1169 21.12 26.01 12.78
N THR A 1170 20.65 27.22 13.09
CA THR A 1170 21.37 28.47 12.75
C THR A 1170 22.70 28.64 13.47
N ILE A 1171 22.92 27.90 14.57
CA ILE A 1171 24.19 27.85 15.29
C ILE A 1171 25.27 27.22 14.40
N PHE A 1172 24.90 26.25 13.56
CA PHE A 1172 25.83 25.52 12.70
C PHE A 1172 26.01 26.17 11.33
N SER A 1173 24.96 26.80 10.78
CA SER A 1173 25.03 27.40 9.44
C SER A 1173 25.73 28.76 9.42
N GLY A 1174 25.69 29.53 10.51
CA GLY A 1174 26.30 30.86 10.59
C GLY A 1174 25.66 31.94 9.68
N ASP A 1175 24.59 31.61 8.96
CA ASP A 1175 23.97 32.48 7.97
C ASP A 1175 23.11 33.58 8.64
N THR A 1176 23.47 34.84 8.38
CA THR A 1176 22.79 36.03 8.93
C THR A 1176 21.29 36.07 8.61
N LEU A 1177 20.87 35.57 7.44
CA LEU A 1177 19.48 35.57 7.04
C LEU A 1177 18.67 34.53 7.85
N GLN A 1178 19.23 33.35 8.08
CA GLN A 1178 18.59 32.30 8.89
C GLN A 1178 18.46 32.74 10.36
N GLN A 1179 19.47 33.45 10.88
CA GLN A 1179 19.47 34.04 12.21
C GLN A 1179 18.38 35.11 12.37
N LEU A 1180 18.27 36.03 11.40
CA LEU A 1180 17.24 37.07 11.40
C LEU A 1180 15.82 36.48 11.34
N ILE A 1181 15.59 35.48 10.48
CA ILE A 1181 14.29 34.82 10.36
C ILE A 1181 13.92 34.09 11.66
N SER A 1182 14.87 33.41 12.29
CA SER A 1182 14.65 32.72 13.57
C SER A 1182 14.27 33.69 14.69
N LEU A 1183 14.92 34.87 14.74
CA LEU A 1183 14.54 35.94 15.68
C LEU A 1183 13.11 36.43 15.43
N LEU A 1184 12.75 36.68 14.17
CA LEU A 1184 11.40 37.12 13.79
C LEU A 1184 10.34 36.08 14.17
N ILE A 1185 10.63 34.79 14.01
CA ILE A 1185 9.71 33.70 14.40
C ILE A 1185 9.48 33.71 15.92
N PHE A 1186 10.51 33.90 16.75
CA PHE A 1186 10.32 34.01 18.20
C PHE A 1186 9.56 35.27 18.62
N VAL A 1187 9.78 36.40 17.94
CA VAL A 1187 8.99 37.64 18.15
C VAL A 1187 7.53 37.39 17.78
N ALA A 1188 7.26 36.73 16.64
CA ALA A 1188 5.92 36.36 16.22
C ALA A 1188 5.25 35.41 17.23
N MET A 1189 5.98 34.42 17.74
CA MET A 1189 5.51 33.50 18.76
C MET A 1189 5.17 34.20 20.08
N LEU A 1190 5.99 35.16 20.51
CA LEU A 1190 5.72 36.01 21.67
C LEU A 1190 4.43 36.82 21.47
N ALA A 1191 4.26 37.45 20.31
CA ALA A 1191 3.07 38.21 19.95
C ALA A 1191 1.80 37.33 19.91
N VAL A 1192 1.89 36.15 19.27
CA VAL A 1192 0.79 35.16 19.19
C VAL A 1192 0.40 34.69 20.59
N GLY A 1193 1.37 34.33 21.43
CA GLY A 1193 1.09 33.93 22.81
C GLY A 1193 0.37 35.01 23.60
N MET A 1194 0.72 36.28 23.41
CA MET A 1194 0.08 37.40 24.11
C MET A 1194 -1.34 37.62 23.60
N SER A 1195 -1.56 37.47 22.28
CA SER A 1195 -2.89 37.61 21.67
C SER A 1195 -3.85 36.51 22.11
N LEU A 1196 -3.35 35.27 22.26
CA LEU A 1196 -4.13 34.11 22.70
C LEU A 1196 -4.28 34.04 24.23
N ASN A 1197 -3.69 34.97 24.98
CA ASN A 1197 -3.59 34.95 26.44
C ASN A 1197 -3.01 33.62 27.00
N GLU A 1198 -2.17 32.97 26.20
CA GLU A 1198 -1.58 31.67 26.51
C GLU A 1198 -0.18 31.88 27.07
N ARG A 1199 -0.06 31.66 28.39
CA ARG A 1199 1.16 31.92 29.14
C ARG A 1199 2.37 31.10 28.64
N ILE A 1200 2.13 29.91 28.09
CA ILE A 1200 3.20 29.03 27.61
C ILE A 1200 3.93 29.67 26.41
N PHE A 1201 3.18 30.14 25.40
CA PHE A 1201 3.79 30.70 24.18
C PHE A 1201 4.39 32.09 24.41
N THR A 1202 3.82 32.90 25.32
CA THR A 1202 4.43 34.19 25.70
C THR A 1202 5.78 34.00 26.36
N ILE A 1203 5.87 33.10 27.34
CA ILE A 1203 7.13 32.82 28.03
C ILE A 1203 8.13 32.22 27.04
N TRP A 1204 7.71 31.25 26.23
CA TRP A 1204 8.60 30.56 25.31
C TRP A 1204 9.11 31.47 24.19
N GLY A 1205 8.26 32.33 23.63
CA GLY A 1205 8.69 33.38 22.69
C GLY A 1205 9.63 34.40 23.33
N ALA A 1206 9.34 34.86 24.55
CA ALA A 1206 10.22 35.78 25.27
C ALA A 1206 11.61 35.18 25.53
N ILE A 1207 11.65 33.91 25.94
CA ILE A 1207 12.90 33.16 26.11
C ILE A 1207 13.63 33.08 24.76
N GLY A 1208 12.97 32.65 23.70
CA GLY A 1208 13.56 32.52 22.37
C GLY A 1208 14.16 33.84 21.85
N VAL A 1209 13.44 34.96 21.97
CA VAL A 1209 13.94 36.29 21.62
C VAL A 1209 15.17 36.65 22.46
N THR A 1210 15.10 36.46 23.78
CA THR A 1210 16.20 36.80 24.69
C THR A 1210 17.44 35.97 24.39
N THR A 1211 17.30 34.66 24.20
CA THR A 1211 18.40 33.75 23.87
C THR A 1211 19.01 34.06 22.50
N ALA A 1212 18.17 34.32 21.49
CA ALA A 1212 18.63 34.72 20.16
C ALA A 1212 19.45 36.03 20.23
N VAL A 1213 18.96 37.04 20.96
CA VAL A 1213 19.68 38.30 21.16
C VAL A 1213 21.03 38.07 21.84
N ILE A 1214 21.06 37.32 22.95
CA ILE A 1214 22.30 37.03 23.68
C ILE A 1214 23.32 36.34 22.76
N TRP A 1215 22.87 35.38 21.95
CA TRP A 1215 23.75 34.66 21.03
C TRP A 1215 24.26 35.56 19.90
N TYR A 1216 23.37 36.38 19.32
CA TYR A 1216 23.73 37.21 18.18
C TYR A 1216 24.66 38.36 18.55
N VAL A 1217 24.74 38.82 19.81
CA VAL A 1217 25.66 39.87 20.32
C VAL A 1217 27.15 39.64 19.99
N ARG A 1218 27.53 38.44 19.54
CA ARG A 1218 28.91 38.08 19.16
C ARG A 1218 29.43 38.67 17.83
N GLY A 1219 28.62 39.41 17.04
CA GLY A 1219 28.98 39.96 15.72
C GLY A 1219 28.53 41.43 15.51
N TYR A 1220 28.40 41.91 14.27
CA TYR A 1220 27.94 43.29 13.90
C TYR A 1220 26.46 43.59 14.27
N THR A 1221 26.00 43.14 15.44
CA THR A 1221 24.61 42.97 15.88
C THR A 1221 24.00 44.15 16.61
N PHE A 1222 24.76 45.23 16.85
CA PHE A 1222 24.24 46.45 17.47
C PHE A 1222 23.04 47.02 16.71
N LEU A 1223 22.98 46.80 15.39
CA LEU A 1223 21.86 47.22 14.53
C LEU A 1223 20.57 46.41 14.78
N LEU A 1224 20.69 45.10 14.98
CA LEU A 1224 19.56 44.20 15.29
C LEU A 1224 19.00 44.47 16.71
N LEU A 1225 19.87 44.78 17.66
CA LEU A 1225 19.48 45.21 19.01
C LEU A 1225 18.76 46.56 19.01
N ALA A 1226 19.24 47.54 18.23
CA ALA A 1226 18.57 48.82 18.06
C ALA A 1226 17.16 48.64 17.45
N LEU A 1227 17.02 47.79 16.43
CA LEU A 1227 15.73 47.47 15.81
C LEU A 1227 14.77 46.73 16.75
N LEU A 1228 15.27 45.77 17.54
CA LEU A 1228 14.46 45.07 18.53
C LEU A 1228 14.00 45.99 19.66
N ALA A 1229 14.88 46.88 20.15
CA ALA A 1229 14.52 47.87 21.16
C ALA A 1229 13.42 48.80 20.63
N LEU A 1230 13.54 49.27 19.39
CA LEU A 1230 12.50 50.06 18.71
C LEU A 1230 11.18 49.29 18.56
N ALA A 1231 11.24 48.00 18.22
CA ALA A 1231 10.07 47.13 18.09
C ALA A 1231 9.38 46.87 19.44
N LEU A 1232 10.13 46.63 20.51
CA LEU A 1232 9.59 46.46 21.87
C LEU A 1232 8.98 47.76 22.40
N ILE A 1233 9.58 48.91 22.11
CA ILE A 1233 9.04 50.24 22.43
C ILE A 1233 7.73 50.48 21.65
N ALA A 1234 7.73 50.26 20.33
CA ALA A 1234 6.53 50.38 19.49
C ALA A 1234 5.40 49.44 19.95
N PHE A 1235 5.75 48.20 20.34
CA PHE A 1235 4.80 47.23 20.86
C PHE A 1235 4.23 47.61 22.24
N ALA A 1236 5.07 48.14 23.14
CA ALA A 1236 4.62 48.66 24.43
C ALA A 1236 3.64 49.84 24.25
N ILE A 1237 3.93 50.74 23.30
CA ILE A 1237 3.06 51.86 22.90
C ILE A 1237 1.73 51.35 22.32
N TRP A 1238 1.77 50.36 21.42
CA TRP A 1238 0.58 49.74 20.83
C TRP A 1238 -0.33 49.08 21.88
N ARG A 1239 0.25 48.47 22.91
CA ARG A 1239 -0.53 47.86 24.01
C ARG A 1239 -1.14 48.90 24.95
N LEU A 1240 -0.43 49.99 25.22
CA LEU A 1240 -0.92 51.08 26.07
C LEU A 1240 -2.11 51.81 25.42
N THR A 1241 -2.08 51.98 24.10
CA THR A 1241 -3.14 52.65 23.32
C THR A 1241 -4.44 51.84 23.19
N ARG A 1242 -4.41 50.51 23.40
CA ARG A 1242 -5.61 49.65 23.34
C ARG A 1242 -6.39 49.52 24.66
N LYS A 1243 -5.90 50.06 25.78
CA LYS A 1243 -6.71 50.14 27.00
C LYS A 1243 -7.61 51.37 26.90
N LYS A 1244 -8.93 51.17 26.71
CA LYS A 1244 -9.92 52.27 26.73
C LYS A 1244 -9.76 53.09 28.03
N PRO A 1245 -9.68 54.44 27.96
CA PRO A 1245 -9.86 55.26 29.14
C PRO A 1245 -11.28 55.02 29.67
N VAL A 1246 -11.40 54.81 30.97
CA VAL A 1246 -12.71 54.76 31.64
C VAL A 1246 -13.19 56.21 31.71
N GLU A 1247 -14.31 56.51 31.06
CA GLU A 1247 -14.98 57.81 31.09
C GLU A 1247 -15.30 58.22 32.54
N GLU A 1248 -14.98 59.46 32.88
CA GLU A 1248 -15.44 60.13 34.09
C GLU A 1248 -16.94 60.39 33.96
N GLU A 1249 -17.74 59.58 34.63
CA GLU A 1249 -19.16 59.86 34.85
C GLU A 1249 -19.28 60.98 35.89
N THR A 1250 -19.71 62.15 35.44
CA THR A 1250 -20.09 63.30 36.30
C THR A 1250 -21.29 62.91 37.16
N VAL A 1251 -21.11 62.81 38.48
CA VAL A 1251 -22.21 62.59 39.43
C VAL A 1251 -22.78 63.95 39.87
N PRO A 1252 -24.12 64.15 39.80
CA PRO A 1252 -24.76 65.37 40.27
C PRO A 1252 -24.84 65.42 41.79
N VAL A 1253 -24.74 66.64 42.33
CA VAL A 1253 -24.95 66.97 43.74
C VAL A 1253 -26.40 66.71 44.11
N TYR A 1254 -26.69 65.85 45.10
CA TYR A 1254 -27.87 65.98 45.96
C TYR A 1254 -27.61 65.50 47.40
N LEU A 1255 -28.17 66.30 48.31
CA LEU A 1255 -28.00 66.31 49.75
C LEU A 1255 -28.71 65.17 50.50
N SER A 1256 -28.05 64.73 51.57
CA SER A 1256 -28.52 64.15 52.84
C SER A 1256 -30.02 63.85 53.07
N GLY A 1257 -30.31 62.65 53.60
CA GLY A 1257 -31.51 62.32 54.38
C GLY A 1257 -31.24 61.11 55.31
N PRO A 1258 -31.80 61.07 56.55
CA PRO A 1258 -31.21 60.37 57.71
C PRO A 1258 -31.74 58.91 57.89
N PRO A 1259 -31.24 58.14 58.88
CA PRO A 1259 -31.23 56.68 58.85
C PRO A 1259 -32.50 56.05 59.44
N GLN A 1260 -32.82 54.86 58.93
CA GLN A 1260 -33.45 53.78 59.69
C GLN A 1260 -32.73 52.47 59.37
#